data_AF-A0A6P8X798-F1
#
_entry.id   AF-A0A6P8X798-F1
#
_cell.length_a   1.000
_cell.length_b   1.000
_cell.length_c   1.000
_cell.angle_alpha   90.00
_cell.angle_beta   90.00
_cell.angle_gamma   90.00
#
_symmetry.space_group_name_H-M   'P 1'
#
loop_
_entity.id
_entity.type
_entity.pdbx_description
1 polymer ?
#
loop_
_entity_poly.entity_id
_entity_poly.type
_entity_poly.pdbx_seq_one_letter_code
_entity_poly.pdbx_strand_id
1 'polypeptide(L)'
;MVSSTNLINLNAVCIIEILKHIKKNCEINENTNYTDLINFALTCEWFRDVFLEWNSSLYEKLKIDQNYLVQSKSIVVNFDKLYKRLEKLTETEKGEFWNIYLKCIKFYKRLQKIEFRYNSNEYDKYHGEIINLFMDAITFKGRLKILIMNMEGWYLQKLPQLRQLKQLSVNVKIDAKDLVDYCKLNSNLTRLDLMKKEHTEQLVEIIKHCKKLRDLTFVIKKDLVDAEYIELVELSDLVNLRILGVHESGSLTSLFKALAAKKSSRLERLVIDTAPLDIVEIAKACEIKSLEEFRCRFVNLPTFYLIIYRVKGNDYVNFTFESETDATDLAFLADLPKFQSLRIYGRHKPGTLKPLFKRIAAKENPHFQRLKILQHNGIRTMFNSDEMQELLRIKTLDTLNCGFADERPIDFPTQLPDLYMVTIESHESSSLRSFFQAFCNKLDCKLQSLTITGFPMELEDLLQIAKIQSITKLNCGLSDLNSICELTRLSQLELLTINSSHELIDFSEAIVNFIKASKLNVSLLSNGIGFHRNERALTITMSEKMNSAGLAPLARVPNLTNIIVYRENQHNCLTGLFREFANHEATVLQELSFNYENLLISLDEVTQIARIKTLRYLECGFSDPHSLELLQHLPQLEALRVTSTHHLREIANEVLTILMGCANEITISRSFRDITYNKHQRRLTITNSSYENEVLDAQEYAALSQLPQMKSLHIVGRHKLGTFKDLFAELAMNVNPTLQEIIFRNKDKYQNDTQKLLINNEETEEIVKISSIKRLKCGFSDAKSIKLLTKLINLQELNITRYLDGSLEVFLQELSSLHSPKLQSLNLSGKSLKYEEIAQVAKVNSLKRVDCALGDGQNVELLGHLNKLEELNIRADEVSSLARLFQALVITESKTLQHLKIANRALQYEEMQLVSQIQNLNKLSCTLNSTESIKLLSNLTHLKEMSIEFDQCEVEDIEMLAQLKNLISLDIKSPEVGSLRNILPQLINLQSLTISGNDINSSEFSALVNLTNLEVLEITSYFYIDDNYTFLLSLMQNCRQLKSIVLHYASRFVGLDFMKNALRILKEVRNPQEQEALRLQIPYFGGLTPEQIAISEPNLIIICRFAEELD
;
A
#
# COMPACT_ATOMS: atom_id res chain seq x y z
N MET A 1 -2.94 20.56 -16.33
CA MET A 1 -1.49 20.21 -16.32
C MET A 1 -0.79 20.71 -15.06
N VAL A 2 -0.63 19.87 -14.04
CA VAL A 2 0.52 19.94 -13.13
C VAL A 2 1.02 18.51 -13.11
N SER A 3 2.12 18.26 -13.82
CA SER A 3 2.93 17.07 -13.55
C SER A 3 3.09 17.00 -12.04
N SER A 4 3.00 15.84 -11.40
CA SER A 4 3.48 15.69 -10.03
C SER A 4 4.98 16.05 -10.02
N THR A 5 5.27 17.35 -9.92
CA THR A 5 6.60 17.91 -9.97
C THR A 5 7.14 17.56 -8.60
N ASN A 6 7.88 16.46 -8.57
CA ASN A 6 8.64 16.07 -7.40
C ASN A 6 9.37 17.31 -6.87
N LEU A 7 9.48 17.49 -5.56
CA LEU A 7 10.05 18.70 -4.95
C LEU A 7 11.45 19.02 -5.54
N ILE A 8 12.17 18.00 -6.01
CA ILE A 8 13.48 18.05 -6.70
C ILE A 8 13.42 18.71 -8.10
N ASN A 9 12.26 18.77 -8.74
CA ASN A 9 12.05 19.35 -10.07
C ASN A 9 11.63 20.83 -10.02
N LEU A 10 11.49 21.43 -8.83
CA LEU A 10 11.25 22.87 -8.70
C LEU A 10 12.50 23.64 -9.15
N ASN A 11 12.39 24.94 -9.41
CA ASN A 11 13.56 25.78 -9.67
C ASN A 11 14.05 26.44 -8.36
N ALA A 12 15.27 26.99 -8.38
CA ALA A 12 15.89 27.59 -7.19
C ALA A 12 15.03 28.72 -6.58
N VAL A 13 14.31 29.49 -7.40
CA VAL A 13 13.46 30.60 -6.94
C VAL A 13 12.29 30.08 -6.08
N CYS A 14 11.63 29.01 -6.51
CA CYS A 14 10.55 28.37 -5.73
C CYS A 14 11.07 27.83 -4.40
N ILE A 15 12.25 27.21 -4.39
CA ILE A 15 12.87 26.70 -3.17
C ILE A 15 13.27 27.84 -2.22
N ILE A 16 13.74 28.98 -2.73
CA ILE A 16 14.04 30.17 -1.93
C ILE A 16 12.78 30.68 -1.22
N GLU A 17 11.62 30.70 -1.89
CA GLU A 17 10.36 31.09 -1.26
C GLU A 17 9.92 30.12 -0.16
N ILE A 18 10.11 28.81 -0.38
CA ILE A 18 9.88 27.79 0.66
C ILE A 18 10.80 28.04 1.85
N LEU A 19 12.11 28.27 1.62
CA LEU A 19 13.08 28.53 2.68
C LEU A 19 12.74 29.81 3.47
N LYS A 20 12.22 30.86 2.81
CA LYS A 20 11.71 32.07 3.48
C LYS A 20 10.53 31.75 4.39
N HIS A 21 9.59 30.90 3.95
CA HIS A 21 8.45 30.46 4.76
C HIS A 21 8.87 29.61 5.95
N ILE A 22 9.77 28.64 5.75
CA ILE A 22 10.29 27.81 6.84
C ILE A 22 11.05 28.69 7.85
N LYS A 23 11.87 29.64 7.39
CA LYS A 23 12.56 30.60 8.26
C LYS A 23 11.58 31.42 9.09
N LYS A 24 10.55 31.96 8.44
CA LYS A 24 9.50 32.72 9.11
C LYS A 24 8.84 31.89 10.21
N ASN A 25 8.57 30.59 9.96
CA ASN A 25 8.04 29.66 10.95
C ASN A 25 9.01 29.36 12.11
N CYS A 26 10.31 29.27 11.82
CA CYS A 26 11.36 29.07 12.82
C CYS A 26 11.52 30.27 13.78
N GLU A 27 11.12 31.47 13.35
CA GLU A 27 11.32 32.75 14.06
C GLU A 27 10.04 33.29 14.76
N ILE A 28 8.95 32.52 14.85
CA ILE A 28 7.66 32.98 15.39
C ILE A 28 7.64 33.16 16.92
N ASN A 29 8.50 32.47 17.67
CA ASN A 29 8.50 32.47 19.15
C ASN A 29 9.80 33.08 19.72
N GLU A 30 9.76 33.57 20.98
CA GLU A 30 10.90 34.16 21.70
C GLU A 30 12.16 33.25 21.76
N ASN A 31 12.01 31.95 21.50
CA ASN A 31 13.10 31.01 21.26
C ASN A 31 13.12 30.57 19.79
N THR A 32 14.01 31.17 19.00
CA THR A 32 14.22 30.80 17.59
C THR A 32 14.70 29.35 17.48
N ASN A 33 13.95 28.50 16.75
CA ASN A 33 14.32 27.10 16.51
C ASN A 33 14.38 26.81 15.01
N TYR A 34 15.59 26.64 14.49
CA TYR A 34 15.84 26.40 13.06
C TYR A 34 15.85 24.92 12.65
N THR A 35 15.28 24.03 13.47
CA THR A 35 15.31 22.57 13.22
C THR A 35 14.69 22.21 11.86
N ASP A 36 13.61 22.87 11.46
CA ASP A 36 12.95 22.59 10.17
C ASP A 36 13.79 23.06 8.99
N LEU A 37 14.45 24.23 9.10
CA LEU A 37 15.42 24.71 8.11
C LEU A 37 16.61 23.77 7.99
N ILE A 38 17.11 23.26 9.13
CA ILE A 38 18.20 22.28 9.15
C ILE A 38 17.73 21.01 8.43
N ASN A 39 16.63 20.40 8.88
CA ASN A 39 16.12 19.15 8.31
C ASN A 39 15.82 19.28 6.82
N PHE A 40 15.20 20.38 6.38
CA PHE A 40 14.94 20.67 4.97
C PHE A 40 16.23 20.67 4.16
N ALA A 41 17.27 21.37 4.64
CA ALA A 41 18.58 21.41 4.00
C ALA A 41 19.33 20.07 4.04
N LEU A 42 19.03 19.20 5.02
CA LEU A 42 19.63 17.87 5.11
C LEU A 42 19.04 16.85 4.13
N THR A 43 17.83 17.08 3.60
CA THR A 43 17.13 16.10 2.76
C THR A 43 17.82 15.81 1.41
N CYS A 44 18.41 16.80 0.73
CA CYS A 44 19.18 16.55 -0.49
C CYS A 44 20.27 17.61 -0.75
N GLU A 45 21.21 17.30 -1.65
CA GLU A 45 22.31 18.21 -2.03
C GLU A 45 21.78 19.50 -2.66
N TRP A 46 20.77 19.43 -3.52
CA TRP A 46 20.29 20.59 -4.24
C TRP A 46 19.62 21.64 -3.32
N PHE A 47 18.81 21.23 -2.33
CA PHE A 47 18.23 22.18 -1.37
C PHE A 47 19.26 22.83 -0.45
N ARG A 48 20.30 22.09 -0.09
CA ARG A 48 21.44 22.61 0.65
C ARG A 48 22.13 23.72 -0.13
N ASP A 49 22.32 23.50 -1.43
CA ASP A 49 22.98 24.46 -2.32
C ASP A 49 22.14 25.74 -2.43
N VAL A 50 20.84 25.59 -2.64
CA VAL A 50 19.92 26.73 -2.71
C VAL A 50 19.85 27.48 -1.37
N PHE A 51 19.93 26.80 -0.22
CA PHE A 51 19.97 27.46 1.09
C PHE A 51 21.28 28.23 1.29
N LEU A 52 22.44 27.64 0.93
CA LEU A 52 23.73 28.33 0.99
C LEU A 52 23.73 29.60 0.13
N GLU A 53 23.18 29.51 -1.09
CA GLU A 53 23.07 30.67 -2.01
C GLU A 53 22.10 31.73 -1.49
N TRP A 54 21.00 31.32 -0.88
CA TRP A 54 19.98 32.23 -0.35
C TRP A 54 20.44 32.99 0.90
N ASN A 55 21.06 32.30 1.87
CA ASN A 55 21.44 32.89 3.14
C ASN A 55 22.69 32.20 3.73
N SER A 56 23.85 32.54 3.17
CA SER A 56 25.13 31.96 3.56
C SER A 56 25.46 32.15 5.04
N SER A 57 25.16 33.31 5.63
CA SER A 57 25.47 33.57 7.05
C SER A 57 24.64 32.71 8.00
N LEU A 58 23.34 32.51 7.71
CA LEU A 58 22.49 31.62 8.50
C LEU A 58 22.89 30.15 8.27
N TYR A 59 23.22 29.79 7.04
CA TYR A 59 23.70 28.46 6.69
C TYR A 59 24.96 28.06 7.49
N GLU A 60 25.94 28.96 7.57
CA GLU A 60 27.16 28.77 8.37
C GLU A 60 26.85 28.72 9.87
N LYS A 61 26.02 29.64 10.37
CA LYS A 61 25.61 29.67 11.78
C LYS A 61 24.93 28.37 12.23
N LEU A 62 24.11 27.77 11.36
CA LEU A 62 23.41 26.52 11.62
C LEU A 62 24.26 25.26 11.38
N LYS A 63 25.50 25.42 10.93
CA LYS A 63 26.46 24.31 10.71
C LYS A 63 25.86 23.19 9.85
N ILE A 64 25.11 23.55 8.80
CA ILE A 64 24.35 22.60 7.97
C ILE A 64 25.23 21.51 7.37
N ASP A 65 26.42 21.85 6.87
CA ASP A 65 27.38 20.86 6.36
C ASP A 65 27.81 19.85 7.43
N GLN A 66 27.97 20.30 8.68
CA GLN A 66 28.36 19.43 9.79
C GLN A 66 27.21 18.47 10.15
N ASN A 67 25.97 18.97 10.18
CA ASN A 67 24.78 18.17 10.52
C ASN A 67 24.46 17.10 9.46
N TYR A 68 24.68 17.40 8.18
CA TYR A 68 24.50 16.43 7.09
C TYR A 68 25.47 15.27 7.16
N LEU A 69 26.74 15.60 7.38
CA LEU A 69 27.80 14.62 7.48
C LEU A 69 27.59 13.68 8.69
N VAL A 70 26.83 14.10 9.72
CA VAL A 70 26.52 13.28 10.92
C VAL A 70 25.37 12.27 10.71
N GLN A 71 24.54 12.41 9.68
CA GLN A 71 23.38 11.51 9.49
C GLN A 71 23.54 10.49 8.34
N SER A 72 24.30 10.79 7.29
CA SER A 72 24.33 9.97 6.06
C SER A 72 25.32 8.79 6.05
N LYS A 73 24.85 7.55 5.81
CA LYS A 73 25.74 6.36 5.62
C LYS A 73 26.61 6.44 4.34
N SER A 74 26.32 7.36 3.43
CA SER A 74 26.99 7.52 2.14
C SER A 74 27.31 9.00 1.85
N ILE A 75 28.54 9.30 1.46
CA ILE A 75 28.96 10.66 1.10
C ILE A 75 29.41 10.69 -0.35
N VAL A 76 28.96 11.70 -1.11
CA VAL A 76 29.49 12.04 -2.43
C VAL A 76 30.22 13.37 -2.30
N VAL A 77 31.50 13.39 -2.64
CA VAL A 77 32.34 14.59 -2.64
C VAL A 77 32.57 14.98 -4.09
N ASN A 78 31.83 16.00 -4.54
CA ASN A 78 31.97 16.56 -5.87
C ASN A 78 32.91 17.77 -5.81
N PHE A 79 34.16 17.55 -6.19
CA PHE A 79 35.21 18.57 -6.09
C PHE A 79 34.93 19.76 -7.01
N ASP A 80 34.46 19.58 -8.25
CA ASP A 80 34.16 20.72 -9.14
C ASP A 80 33.12 21.66 -8.55
N LYS A 81 32.07 21.09 -7.93
CA LYS A 81 31.03 21.88 -7.25
C LYS A 81 31.57 22.59 -6.01
N LEU A 82 32.39 21.89 -5.21
CA LEU A 82 32.98 22.46 -4.00
C LEU A 82 33.94 23.61 -4.35
N TYR A 83 34.79 23.45 -5.36
CA TYR A 83 35.72 24.50 -5.76
C TYR A 83 35.05 25.73 -6.34
N LYS A 84 34.02 25.57 -7.19
CA LYS A 84 33.19 26.70 -7.66
C LYS A 84 32.56 27.50 -6.52
N ARG A 85 32.25 26.86 -5.38
CA ARG A 85 31.75 27.56 -4.18
C ARG A 85 32.84 28.32 -3.45
N LEU A 86 34.01 27.70 -3.33
CA LEU A 86 35.13 28.25 -2.59
C LEU A 86 35.87 29.36 -3.34
N GLU A 87 35.66 29.51 -4.65
CA GLU A 87 36.29 30.55 -5.49
C GLU A 87 36.03 31.98 -4.98
N LYS A 88 34.89 32.21 -4.30
CA LYS A 88 34.49 33.51 -3.76
C LYS A 88 35.05 33.82 -2.36
N LEU A 89 35.76 32.88 -1.73
CA LEU A 89 36.25 32.98 -0.35
C LEU A 89 37.74 33.36 -0.30
N THR A 90 38.17 33.95 0.80
CA THR A 90 39.58 34.21 1.10
C THR A 90 40.34 32.91 1.41
N GLU A 91 41.67 32.92 1.27
CA GLU A 91 42.51 31.74 1.57
C GLU A 91 42.37 31.26 3.03
N THR A 92 42.16 32.17 3.97
CA THR A 92 41.91 31.84 5.38
C THR A 92 40.58 31.09 5.54
N GLU A 93 39.51 31.58 4.91
CA GLU A 93 38.17 30.96 4.95
C GLU A 93 38.16 29.60 4.25
N LYS A 94 38.87 29.45 3.12
CA LYS A 94 39.06 28.15 2.46
C LYS A 94 39.77 27.16 3.37
N GLY A 95 40.82 27.60 4.08
CA GLY A 95 41.55 26.78 5.06
C GLY A 95 40.66 26.33 6.22
N GLU A 96 39.85 27.23 6.77
CA GLU A 96 38.89 26.90 7.84
C GLU A 96 37.81 25.93 7.36
N PHE A 97 37.25 26.16 6.16
CA PHE A 97 36.27 25.26 5.55
C PHE A 97 36.81 23.83 5.46
N TRP A 98 38.00 23.63 4.87
CA TRP A 98 38.58 22.30 4.72
C TRP A 98 38.91 21.64 6.05
N ASN A 99 39.42 22.40 7.04
CA ASN A 99 39.70 21.90 8.38
C ASN A 99 38.43 21.34 9.05
N ILE A 100 37.31 22.07 8.95
CA ILE A 100 36.01 21.64 9.46
C ILE A 100 35.51 20.41 8.70
N TYR A 101 35.54 20.45 7.37
CA TYR A 101 35.01 19.38 6.51
C TYR A 101 35.75 18.04 6.74
N LEU A 102 37.09 18.08 6.80
CA LEU A 102 37.93 16.92 7.06
C LEU A 102 37.77 16.38 8.49
N LYS A 103 37.64 17.27 9.49
CA LYS A 103 37.32 16.86 10.87
C LYS A 103 36.00 16.11 10.93
N CYS A 104 34.96 16.60 10.26
CA CYS A 104 33.66 15.95 10.23
C CYS A 104 33.76 14.53 9.65
N ILE A 105 34.43 14.38 8.50
CA ILE A 105 34.67 13.07 7.91
C ILE A 105 35.44 12.17 8.87
N LYS A 106 36.51 12.65 9.50
CA LYS A 106 37.35 11.88 10.44
C LYS A 106 36.59 11.38 11.67
N PHE A 107 35.67 12.17 12.24
CA PHE A 107 34.88 11.77 13.41
C PHE A 107 33.59 10.99 13.08
N TYR A 108 33.24 10.87 11.79
CA TYR A 108 31.99 10.26 11.40
C TYR A 108 31.92 8.73 11.59
N LYS A 109 31.14 8.26 12.58
CA LYS A 109 31.10 6.84 13.01
C LYS A 109 30.21 5.92 12.16
N ARG A 110 29.32 6.46 11.32
CA ARG A 110 28.33 5.67 10.56
C ARG A 110 28.64 5.54 9.07
N LEU A 111 29.74 6.11 8.60
CA LEU A 111 30.13 6.10 7.19
C LEU A 111 30.38 4.68 6.67
N GLN A 112 29.68 4.32 5.59
CA GLN A 112 29.82 3.02 4.92
C GLN A 112 30.20 3.14 3.44
N LYS A 113 29.86 4.25 2.78
CA LYS A 113 30.20 4.53 1.37
C LYS A 113 30.77 5.93 1.19
N ILE A 114 31.80 6.07 0.37
CA ILE A 114 32.34 7.35 -0.10
C ILE A 114 32.52 7.30 -1.61
N GLU A 115 32.14 8.37 -2.29
CA GLU A 115 32.34 8.57 -3.72
C GLU A 115 33.01 9.93 -3.98
N PHE A 116 34.15 9.92 -4.66
CA PHE A 116 34.85 11.11 -5.13
C PHE A 116 34.51 11.36 -6.60
N ARG A 117 34.09 12.57 -6.95
CA ARG A 117 33.80 13.00 -8.33
C ARG A 117 34.61 14.23 -8.71
N TYR A 118 35.27 14.16 -9.86
CA TYR A 118 35.97 15.25 -10.52
C TYR A 118 35.78 15.10 -12.03
N ASN A 119 35.14 16.10 -12.67
CA ASN A 119 34.80 16.09 -14.09
C ASN A 119 35.72 16.98 -14.93
N SER A 120 36.63 17.75 -14.33
CA SER A 120 37.63 18.51 -15.08
C SER A 120 38.80 17.60 -15.51
N ASN A 121 39.31 17.80 -16.72
CA ASN A 121 40.44 17.02 -17.25
C ASN A 121 41.81 17.63 -16.88
N GLU A 122 41.82 18.78 -16.21
CA GLU A 122 43.04 19.49 -15.84
C GLU A 122 43.43 19.23 -14.37
N TYR A 123 44.71 18.91 -14.16
CA TYR A 123 45.28 18.66 -12.84
C TYR A 123 45.57 19.99 -12.14
N ASP A 124 44.96 20.18 -10.97
CA ASP A 124 45.18 21.33 -10.10
C ASP A 124 45.99 20.91 -8.87
N LYS A 125 47.12 21.57 -8.59
CA LYS A 125 48.00 21.18 -7.48
C LYS A 125 47.32 21.32 -6.11
N TYR A 126 46.53 22.37 -5.91
CA TYR A 126 45.80 22.63 -4.67
C TYR A 126 44.73 21.56 -4.41
N HIS A 127 44.04 21.13 -5.47
CA HIS A 127 43.06 20.05 -5.37
C HIS A 127 43.70 18.73 -4.93
N GLY A 128 44.94 18.47 -5.35
CA GLY A 128 45.67 17.24 -5.03
C GLY A 128 46.06 17.16 -3.57
N GLU A 129 46.46 18.28 -2.97
CA GLU A 129 46.77 18.37 -1.54
C GLU A 129 45.53 18.07 -0.69
N ILE A 130 44.37 18.64 -1.06
CA ILE A 130 43.10 18.38 -0.36
C ILE A 130 42.69 16.90 -0.49
N ILE A 131 42.75 16.31 -1.68
CA ILE A 131 42.42 14.89 -1.88
C ILE A 131 43.28 13.98 -1.00
N ASN A 132 44.58 14.23 -0.87
CA ASN A 132 45.45 13.47 0.03
C ASN A 132 44.99 13.56 1.49
N LEU A 133 44.58 14.75 1.95
CA LEU A 133 44.02 14.92 3.29
C LEU A 133 42.70 14.15 3.49
N PHE A 134 41.86 14.05 2.45
CA PHE A 134 40.66 13.21 2.48
C PHE A 134 41.02 11.72 2.62
N MET A 135 42.05 11.28 1.88
CA MET A 135 42.55 9.90 1.94
C MET A 135 43.08 9.56 3.33
N ASP A 136 43.81 10.48 3.97
CA ASP A 136 44.25 10.33 5.35
C ASP A 136 43.06 10.27 6.33
N ALA A 137 42.05 11.13 6.14
CA ALA A 137 40.88 11.19 7.01
C ALA A 137 40.04 9.89 6.98
N ILE A 138 40.04 9.17 5.86
CA ILE A 138 39.26 7.92 5.71
C ILE A 138 40.06 6.67 6.09
N THR A 139 41.39 6.76 6.22
CA THR A 139 42.28 5.61 6.46
C THR A 139 41.89 4.79 7.71
N PHE A 140 41.41 5.44 8.78
CA PHE A 140 41.04 4.77 10.04
C PHE A 140 39.55 4.35 10.13
N LYS A 141 38.81 4.36 9.02
CA LYS A 141 37.36 4.11 9.01
C LYS A 141 37.01 2.62 8.96
N GLY A 142 36.96 1.98 10.13
CA GLY A 142 36.65 0.55 10.25
C GLY A 142 35.27 0.10 9.73
N ARG A 143 34.32 1.02 9.48
CA ARG A 143 32.98 0.70 8.93
C ARG A 143 32.82 1.00 7.44
N LEU A 144 33.81 1.66 6.82
CA LEU A 144 33.77 1.99 5.40
C LEU A 144 33.84 0.68 4.58
N LYS A 145 32.86 0.44 3.72
CA LYS A 145 32.76 -0.78 2.90
C LYS A 145 32.88 -0.50 1.40
N ILE A 146 32.58 0.72 0.95
CA ILE A 146 32.52 1.08 -0.47
C ILE A 146 33.33 2.35 -0.71
N LEU A 147 34.27 2.30 -1.65
CA LEU A 147 35.00 3.45 -2.15
C LEU A 147 34.86 3.53 -3.68
N ILE A 148 34.42 4.68 -4.17
CA ILE A 148 34.28 4.97 -5.60
C ILE A 148 35.10 6.22 -5.92
N MET A 149 35.99 6.14 -6.91
CA MET A 149 36.83 7.24 -7.36
C MET A 149 36.57 7.50 -8.85
N ASN A 150 35.80 8.52 -9.15
CA ASN A 150 35.50 8.98 -10.50
C ASN A 150 36.21 10.32 -10.75
N MET A 151 37.51 10.27 -11.03
CA MET A 151 38.38 11.44 -11.15
C MET A 151 39.22 11.30 -12.42
N GLU A 152 38.61 11.63 -13.55
CA GLU A 152 39.26 11.54 -14.85
C GLU A 152 40.36 12.62 -14.96
N GLY A 153 41.54 12.27 -15.49
CA GLY A 153 42.69 13.18 -15.59
C GLY A 153 43.63 13.21 -14.38
N TRP A 154 43.28 12.57 -13.27
CA TRP A 154 44.04 12.62 -12.01
C TRP A 154 45.01 11.46 -11.81
N TYR A 155 46.10 11.72 -11.06
CA TYR A 155 47.06 10.71 -10.62
C TYR A 155 47.05 10.58 -9.08
N LEU A 156 46.63 9.43 -8.59
CA LEU A 156 46.64 9.10 -7.17
C LEU A 156 47.97 8.43 -6.80
N GLN A 157 48.75 9.08 -5.93
CA GLN A 157 50.10 8.63 -5.61
C GLN A 157 50.15 7.39 -4.71
N LYS A 158 49.10 7.10 -3.92
CA LYS A 158 48.94 5.88 -3.10
C LYS A 158 47.46 5.60 -2.78
N LEU A 159 47.04 4.34 -2.80
CA LEU A 159 45.73 3.94 -2.27
C LEU A 159 45.81 3.79 -0.73
N PRO A 160 44.79 4.22 0.05
CA PRO A 160 44.85 4.13 1.51
C PRO A 160 44.79 2.66 1.94
N GLN A 161 45.45 2.32 3.06
CA GLN A 161 45.54 0.93 3.57
C GLN A 161 44.23 0.42 4.20
N LEU A 162 43.12 0.51 3.46
CA LEU A 162 41.78 0.10 3.88
C LEU A 162 41.62 -1.41 3.67
N ARG A 163 41.66 -2.20 4.74
CA ARG A 163 41.60 -3.68 4.69
C ARG A 163 40.18 -4.25 4.72
N GLN A 164 39.17 -3.38 4.82
CA GLN A 164 37.78 -3.73 5.11
C GLN A 164 36.79 -3.45 3.97
N LEU A 165 37.26 -2.92 2.82
CA LEU A 165 36.36 -2.62 1.70
C LEU A 165 35.81 -3.90 1.08
N LYS A 166 34.52 -3.88 0.76
CA LYS A 166 33.83 -4.89 -0.05
C LYS A 166 33.75 -4.48 -1.52
N GLN A 167 33.71 -3.18 -1.80
CA GLN A 167 33.64 -2.65 -3.16
C GLN A 167 34.66 -1.54 -3.36
N LEU A 168 35.40 -1.66 -4.46
CA LEU A 168 36.32 -0.65 -4.94
C LEU A 168 36.04 -0.36 -6.42
N SER A 169 35.85 0.91 -6.76
CA SER A 169 35.72 1.37 -8.15
C SER A 169 36.75 2.47 -8.41
N VAL A 170 37.61 2.25 -9.40
CA VAL A 170 38.74 3.11 -9.73
C VAL A 170 38.63 3.60 -11.16
N ASN A 171 38.32 4.88 -11.31
CA ASN A 171 38.39 5.65 -12.54
C ASN A 171 39.30 6.87 -12.30
N VAL A 172 40.57 6.62 -11.97
CA VAL A 172 41.64 7.60 -11.68
C VAL A 172 42.98 6.92 -11.97
N LYS A 173 44.03 7.61 -12.44
CA LYS A 173 45.33 6.97 -12.68
C LYS A 173 45.98 6.57 -11.35
N ILE A 174 46.48 5.34 -11.27
CA ILE A 174 47.13 4.74 -10.10
C ILE A 174 48.25 3.84 -10.63
N ASP A 175 49.39 3.82 -9.94
CA ASP A 175 50.44 2.85 -10.19
C ASP A 175 49.92 1.40 -10.04
N ALA A 176 50.24 0.54 -10.99
CA ALA A 176 49.75 -0.84 -11.02
C ALA A 176 50.23 -1.66 -9.81
N LYS A 177 51.44 -1.38 -9.31
CA LYS A 177 52.01 -2.05 -8.14
C LYS A 177 51.25 -1.67 -6.87
N ASP A 178 50.89 -0.40 -6.73
CA ASP A 178 50.09 0.07 -5.59
C ASP A 178 48.70 -0.59 -5.56
N LEU A 179 48.08 -0.78 -6.73
CA LEU A 179 46.79 -1.47 -6.84
C LEU A 179 46.91 -2.96 -6.49
N VAL A 180 47.97 -3.64 -6.95
CA VAL A 180 48.25 -5.03 -6.59
C VAL A 180 48.50 -5.18 -5.08
N ASP A 181 49.33 -4.32 -4.51
CA ASP A 181 49.65 -4.37 -3.08
C ASP A 181 48.42 -4.07 -2.21
N TYR A 182 47.53 -3.20 -2.68
CA TYR A 182 46.23 -3.01 -2.05
C TYR A 182 45.36 -4.28 -2.09
N CYS A 183 45.26 -4.95 -3.23
CA CYS A 183 44.46 -6.16 -3.40
C CYS A 183 44.99 -7.33 -2.54
N LYS A 184 46.32 -7.45 -2.38
CA LYS A 184 46.95 -8.38 -1.42
C LYS A 184 46.52 -8.13 0.01
N LEU A 185 46.40 -6.85 0.40
CA LEU A 185 46.03 -6.46 1.76
C LEU A 185 44.51 -6.53 2.02
N ASN A 186 43.68 -6.59 0.98
CA ASN A 186 42.22 -6.65 1.08
C ASN A 186 41.59 -7.79 0.27
N SER A 187 41.60 -9.00 0.85
CA SER A 187 41.01 -10.21 0.25
C SER A 187 39.48 -10.30 0.38
N ASN A 188 38.81 -9.31 0.96
CA ASN A 188 37.35 -9.31 1.19
C ASN A 188 36.55 -8.58 0.10
N LEU A 189 37.20 -8.10 -0.96
CA LEU A 189 36.54 -7.47 -2.09
C LEU A 189 35.57 -8.45 -2.76
N THR A 190 34.30 -8.04 -2.85
CA THR A 190 33.25 -8.71 -3.62
C THR A 190 33.00 -8.02 -4.96
N ARG A 191 33.37 -6.74 -5.09
CA ARG A 191 33.25 -5.98 -6.34
C ARG A 191 34.49 -5.14 -6.61
N LEU A 192 35.01 -5.24 -7.83
CA LEU A 192 36.15 -4.47 -8.32
C LEU A 192 35.85 -3.90 -9.71
N ASP A 193 35.87 -2.57 -9.84
CA ASP A 193 35.67 -1.89 -11.12
C ASP A 193 36.95 -1.12 -11.50
N LEU A 194 37.62 -1.54 -12.58
CA LEU A 194 38.87 -0.97 -13.11
C LEU A 194 38.60 -0.26 -14.44
N MET A 195 38.44 1.06 -14.41
CA MET A 195 37.90 1.82 -15.55
C MET A 195 38.97 2.46 -16.44
N LYS A 196 40.26 2.25 -16.16
CA LYS A 196 41.39 2.72 -16.98
C LYS A 196 42.25 1.57 -17.46
N LYS A 197 42.83 1.72 -18.66
CA LYS A 197 43.64 0.70 -19.32
C LYS A 197 44.89 0.36 -18.52
N GLU A 198 45.55 1.36 -17.93
CA GLU A 198 46.80 1.17 -17.20
C GLU A 198 46.64 0.25 -15.97
N HIS A 199 45.44 0.14 -15.40
CA HIS A 199 45.17 -0.74 -14.24
C HIS A 199 45.09 -2.23 -14.60
N THR A 200 44.85 -2.52 -15.87
CA THR A 200 44.56 -3.88 -16.34
C THR A 200 45.81 -4.63 -16.79
N GLU A 201 46.96 -3.94 -16.81
CA GLU A 201 48.26 -4.54 -17.12
C GLU A 201 48.64 -5.68 -16.17
N GLN A 202 48.23 -5.59 -14.90
CA GLN A 202 48.47 -6.61 -13.87
C GLN A 202 47.19 -7.31 -13.39
N LEU A 203 46.11 -7.30 -14.19
CA LEU A 203 44.82 -7.89 -13.80
C LEU A 203 44.94 -9.34 -13.30
N VAL A 204 45.74 -10.14 -14.00
CA VAL A 204 45.99 -11.56 -13.65
C VAL A 204 46.63 -11.69 -12.26
N GLU A 205 47.55 -10.80 -11.90
CA GLU A 205 48.15 -10.79 -10.57
C GLU A 205 47.17 -10.28 -9.52
N ILE A 206 46.32 -9.28 -9.84
CA ILE A 206 45.30 -8.76 -8.93
C ILE A 206 44.29 -9.85 -8.54
N ILE A 207 43.77 -10.60 -9.51
CA ILE A 207 42.70 -11.59 -9.26
C ILE A 207 43.16 -12.77 -8.40
N LYS A 208 44.45 -13.11 -8.40
CA LYS A 208 45.02 -14.16 -7.52
C LYS A 208 44.77 -13.88 -6.04
N HIS A 209 44.69 -12.61 -5.66
CA HIS A 209 44.52 -12.16 -4.28
C HIS A 209 43.06 -11.86 -3.91
N CYS A 210 42.16 -11.72 -4.89
CA CYS A 210 40.76 -11.32 -4.71
C CYS A 210 39.74 -12.46 -5.00
N LYS A 211 39.89 -13.60 -4.32
CA LYS A 211 39.11 -14.82 -4.60
C LYS A 211 37.60 -14.73 -4.33
N LYS A 212 37.14 -13.74 -3.55
CA LYS A 212 35.72 -13.53 -3.19
C LYS A 212 34.97 -12.60 -4.16
N LEU A 213 35.59 -12.22 -5.27
CA LEU A 213 34.97 -11.34 -6.27
C LEU A 213 33.73 -12.00 -6.88
N ARG A 214 32.62 -11.28 -6.79
CA ARG A 214 31.35 -11.58 -7.45
C ARG A 214 31.11 -10.69 -8.66
N ASP A 215 31.62 -9.46 -8.62
CA ASP A 215 31.47 -8.46 -9.68
C ASP A 215 32.84 -7.96 -10.13
N LEU A 216 33.14 -8.06 -11.42
CA LEU A 216 34.37 -7.54 -12.01
C LEU A 216 34.08 -6.73 -13.26
N THR A 217 34.53 -5.47 -13.26
CA THR A 217 34.55 -4.62 -14.46
C THR A 217 36.00 -4.27 -14.80
N PHE A 218 36.41 -4.41 -16.06
CA PHE A 218 37.73 -3.96 -16.49
C PHE A 218 37.78 -3.52 -17.95
N VAL A 219 38.78 -2.70 -18.30
CA VAL A 219 39.06 -2.30 -19.69
C VAL A 219 40.11 -3.23 -20.31
N ILE A 220 39.81 -3.84 -21.44
CA ILE A 220 40.68 -4.78 -22.15
C ILE A 220 41.89 -4.09 -22.80
N LYS A 221 43.02 -4.82 -22.89
CA LYS A 221 44.19 -4.41 -23.67
C LYS A 221 43.92 -4.44 -25.17
N LYS A 222 44.54 -3.51 -25.91
CA LYS A 222 44.34 -3.38 -27.36
C LYS A 222 45.09 -4.48 -28.13
N ASP A 223 46.28 -4.81 -27.66
CA ASP A 223 47.24 -5.81 -28.14
C ASP A 223 47.14 -7.13 -27.38
N LEU A 224 45.93 -7.48 -26.95
CA LEU A 224 45.67 -8.69 -26.16
C LEU A 224 46.13 -9.96 -26.91
N VAL A 225 47.02 -10.73 -26.28
CA VAL A 225 47.37 -12.06 -26.76
C VAL A 225 46.28 -13.04 -26.32
N ASP A 226 45.76 -13.85 -27.25
CA ASP A 226 44.80 -14.91 -26.93
C ASP A 226 45.34 -15.77 -25.78
N ALA A 227 44.47 -16.12 -24.83
CA ALA A 227 44.76 -16.80 -23.56
C ALA A 227 45.22 -15.95 -22.35
N GLU A 228 45.55 -14.66 -22.49
CA GLU A 228 46.09 -13.85 -21.38
C GLU A 228 45.14 -13.74 -20.17
N TYR A 229 43.82 -13.75 -20.39
CA TYR A 229 42.82 -13.62 -19.32
C TYR A 229 42.20 -14.95 -18.87
N ILE A 230 42.69 -16.10 -19.31
CA ILE A 230 42.13 -17.42 -18.92
C ILE A 230 42.10 -17.59 -17.39
N GLU A 231 43.07 -17.03 -16.66
CA GLU A 231 43.11 -17.11 -15.19
C GLU A 231 41.88 -16.50 -14.50
N LEU A 232 41.07 -15.68 -15.18
CA LEU A 232 39.76 -15.22 -14.66
C LEU A 232 38.82 -16.38 -14.32
N VAL A 233 39.01 -17.54 -14.96
CA VAL A 233 38.27 -18.77 -14.68
C VAL A 233 38.55 -19.30 -13.27
N GLU A 234 39.61 -18.88 -12.58
CA GLU A 234 39.86 -19.26 -11.18
C GLU A 234 38.90 -18.59 -10.17
N LEU A 235 38.24 -17.50 -10.57
CA LEU A 235 37.24 -16.82 -9.73
C LEU A 235 35.95 -17.65 -9.65
N SER A 236 35.79 -18.43 -8.57
CA SER A 236 34.66 -19.36 -8.37
C SER A 236 33.35 -18.67 -8.00
N ASP A 237 33.41 -17.50 -7.37
CA ASP A 237 32.23 -16.74 -6.95
C ASP A 237 31.80 -15.65 -7.94
N LEU A 238 32.45 -15.55 -9.11
CA LEU A 238 32.15 -14.52 -10.11
C LEU A 238 30.74 -14.72 -10.69
N VAL A 239 29.89 -13.70 -10.52
CA VAL A 239 28.48 -13.65 -10.96
C VAL A 239 28.29 -12.67 -12.11
N ASN A 240 28.91 -11.49 -12.04
CA ASN A 240 28.80 -10.44 -13.05
C ASN A 240 30.20 -10.10 -13.61
N LEU A 241 30.37 -10.22 -14.92
CA LEU A 241 31.58 -9.82 -15.63
C LEU A 241 31.25 -8.74 -16.67
N ARG A 242 31.94 -7.60 -16.60
CA ARG A 242 31.81 -6.51 -17.57
C ARG A 242 33.16 -6.19 -18.21
N ILE A 243 33.23 -6.28 -19.53
CA ILE A 243 34.44 -5.99 -20.31
C ILE A 243 34.20 -4.75 -21.16
N LEU A 244 35.14 -3.80 -21.06
CA LEU A 244 35.13 -2.53 -21.78
C LEU A 244 36.39 -2.45 -22.67
N GLY A 245 36.44 -1.51 -23.61
CA GLY A 245 37.65 -1.22 -24.40
C GLY A 245 37.61 -1.81 -25.81
N VAL A 246 38.76 -1.84 -26.51
CA VAL A 246 38.86 -2.33 -27.89
C VAL A 246 39.92 -3.43 -27.90
N HIS A 247 39.65 -4.54 -28.57
CA HIS A 247 40.57 -5.67 -28.73
C HIS A 247 40.62 -6.13 -30.19
N GLU A 248 41.59 -6.98 -30.50
CA GLU A 248 41.64 -7.69 -31.78
C GLU A 248 40.56 -8.78 -31.81
N SER A 249 39.86 -8.88 -32.94
CA SER A 249 38.81 -9.88 -33.18
C SER A 249 39.33 -11.29 -32.85
N GLY A 250 38.57 -12.05 -32.06
CA GLY A 250 38.88 -13.44 -31.74
C GLY A 250 39.73 -13.62 -30.48
N SER A 251 40.33 -12.57 -29.93
CA SER A 251 41.22 -12.65 -28.76
C SER A 251 40.53 -13.03 -27.44
N LEU A 252 39.19 -12.99 -27.36
CA LEU A 252 38.42 -13.46 -26.20
C LEU A 252 37.96 -14.93 -26.32
N THR A 253 38.21 -15.58 -27.45
CA THR A 253 37.74 -16.95 -27.73
C THR A 253 38.21 -17.94 -26.68
N SER A 254 39.50 -17.92 -26.32
CA SER A 254 40.05 -18.85 -25.34
C SER A 254 39.50 -18.60 -23.93
N LEU A 255 39.23 -17.35 -23.55
CA LEU A 255 38.56 -17.01 -22.28
C LEU A 255 37.15 -17.59 -22.22
N PHE A 256 36.32 -17.33 -23.24
CA PHE A 256 34.94 -17.82 -23.25
C PHE A 256 34.87 -19.35 -23.29
N LYS A 257 35.78 -19.99 -24.03
CA LYS A 257 35.92 -21.46 -24.03
C LYS A 257 36.25 -21.99 -22.64
N ALA A 258 37.17 -21.36 -21.92
CA ALA A 258 37.56 -21.78 -20.59
C ALA A 258 36.44 -21.54 -19.56
N LEU A 259 35.71 -20.41 -19.65
CA LEU A 259 34.51 -20.15 -18.84
C LEU A 259 33.39 -21.17 -19.10
N ALA A 260 33.18 -21.56 -20.36
CA ALA A 260 32.16 -22.53 -20.74
C ALA A 260 32.49 -23.95 -20.24
N ALA A 261 33.77 -24.33 -20.19
CA ALA A 261 34.22 -25.63 -19.70
C ALA A 261 34.11 -25.79 -18.17
N LYS A 262 34.01 -24.68 -17.42
CA LYS A 262 34.00 -24.70 -15.95
C LYS A 262 32.66 -25.22 -15.41
N LYS A 263 32.65 -26.45 -14.88
CA LYS A 263 31.46 -27.09 -14.29
C LYS A 263 30.85 -26.31 -13.12
N SER A 264 31.64 -25.53 -12.39
CA SER A 264 31.24 -24.75 -11.21
C SER A 264 31.08 -23.25 -11.48
N SER A 265 30.95 -22.84 -12.75
CA SER A 265 30.71 -21.42 -13.09
C SER A 265 29.42 -20.90 -12.46
N ARG A 266 29.51 -19.78 -11.74
CA ARG A 266 28.37 -19.00 -11.21
C ARG A 266 28.10 -17.73 -12.04
N LEU A 267 28.73 -17.61 -13.21
CA LEU A 267 28.62 -16.42 -14.04
C LEU A 267 27.21 -16.34 -14.63
N GLU A 268 26.38 -15.45 -14.08
CA GLU A 268 25.01 -15.20 -14.48
C GLU A 268 24.93 -14.07 -15.52
N ARG A 269 25.79 -13.05 -15.42
CA ARG A 269 25.76 -11.89 -16.33
C ARG A 269 27.12 -11.64 -16.99
N LEU A 270 27.12 -11.54 -18.31
CA LEU A 270 28.25 -11.11 -19.12
C LEU A 270 27.87 -9.89 -19.98
N VAL A 271 28.52 -8.77 -19.76
CA VAL A 271 28.29 -7.53 -20.53
C VAL A 271 29.58 -7.11 -21.21
N ILE A 272 29.52 -7.02 -22.54
CA ILE A 272 30.60 -6.52 -23.37
C ILE A 272 30.10 -5.24 -24.05
N ASP A 273 30.56 -4.07 -23.57
CA ASP A 273 30.02 -2.80 -24.06
C ASP A 273 30.82 -2.24 -25.24
N THR A 274 31.96 -1.61 -24.99
CA THR A 274 32.76 -0.93 -26.01
C THR A 274 33.70 -1.86 -26.79
N ALA A 275 33.69 -3.15 -26.47
CA ALA A 275 34.49 -4.22 -27.06
C ALA A 275 33.62 -5.09 -27.99
N PRO A 276 33.46 -4.74 -29.28
CA PRO A 276 32.62 -5.54 -30.16
C PRO A 276 33.21 -6.94 -30.35
N LEU A 277 32.37 -7.97 -30.33
CA LEU A 277 32.77 -9.36 -30.51
C LEU A 277 32.56 -9.83 -31.95
N ASP A 278 33.34 -10.81 -32.37
CA ASP A 278 33.08 -11.54 -33.60
C ASP A 278 32.16 -12.76 -33.41
N ILE A 279 31.86 -13.40 -34.53
CA ILE A 279 30.99 -14.58 -34.61
C ILE A 279 31.49 -15.75 -33.75
N VAL A 280 32.81 -15.98 -33.72
CA VAL A 280 33.42 -17.11 -33.02
C VAL A 280 33.36 -16.86 -31.52
N GLU A 281 33.66 -15.63 -31.10
CA GLU A 281 33.61 -15.20 -29.70
C GLU A 281 32.18 -15.28 -29.14
N ILE A 282 31.18 -14.81 -29.89
CA ILE A 282 29.76 -14.88 -29.49
C ILE A 282 29.31 -16.32 -29.35
N ALA A 283 29.65 -17.18 -30.31
CA ALA A 283 29.33 -18.60 -30.25
C ALA A 283 29.92 -19.25 -28.99
N LYS A 284 31.17 -18.93 -28.65
CA LYS A 284 31.81 -19.44 -27.43
C LYS A 284 31.25 -18.86 -26.14
N ALA A 285 30.89 -17.57 -26.11
CA ALA A 285 30.21 -16.99 -24.95
C ALA A 285 28.86 -17.69 -24.69
N CYS A 286 28.13 -18.05 -25.73
CA CYS A 286 26.84 -18.72 -25.62
C CYS A 286 26.94 -20.18 -25.10
N GLU A 287 28.11 -20.82 -25.16
CA GLU A 287 28.35 -22.15 -24.58
C GLU A 287 28.38 -22.13 -23.05
N ILE A 288 28.51 -20.95 -22.42
CA ILE A 288 28.50 -20.80 -20.96
C ILE A 288 27.09 -21.08 -20.43
N LYS A 289 26.93 -22.21 -19.72
CA LYS A 289 25.61 -22.70 -19.27
C LYS A 289 25.00 -21.90 -18.12
N SER A 290 25.82 -21.21 -17.32
CA SER A 290 25.38 -20.43 -16.15
C SER A 290 24.80 -19.05 -16.52
N LEU A 291 25.02 -18.56 -17.74
CA LEU A 291 24.60 -17.21 -18.14
C LEU A 291 23.07 -17.09 -18.22
N GLU A 292 22.53 -16.14 -17.47
CA GLU A 292 21.15 -15.63 -17.53
C GLU A 292 21.04 -14.36 -18.38
N GLU A 293 22.09 -13.54 -18.44
CA GLU A 293 22.12 -12.32 -19.26
C GLU A 293 23.45 -12.21 -20.02
N PHE A 294 23.37 -12.09 -21.34
CA PHE A 294 24.52 -11.80 -22.19
C PHE A 294 24.22 -10.62 -23.10
N ARG A 295 25.04 -9.57 -23.01
CA ARG A 295 24.91 -8.36 -23.83
C ARG A 295 26.23 -8.10 -24.56
N CYS A 296 26.15 -7.95 -25.88
CA CYS A 296 27.33 -7.60 -26.69
C CYS A 296 26.97 -6.78 -27.93
N ARG A 297 28.00 -6.15 -28.52
CA ARG A 297 28.00 -5.57 -29.86
C ARG A 297 28.75 -6.48 -30.84
N PHE A 298 28.53 -6.27 -32.13
CA PHE A 298 29.14 -7.06 -33.20
C PHE A 298 30.20 -6.24 -33.94
N VAL A 299 31.33 -6.86 -34.27
CA VAL A 299 32.42 -6.20 -35.03
C VAL A 299 31.93 -5.70 -36.40
N ASN A 300 31.15 -6.52 -37.10
CA ASN A 300 30.67 -6.19 -38.45
C ASN A 300 29.37 -5.38 -38.46
N LEU A 301 28.68 -5.25 -37.31
CA LEU A 301 27.38 -4.58 -37.18
C LEU A 301 27.39 -3.64 -35.96
N PRO A 302 28.02 -2.45 -36.06
CA PRO A 302 28.23 -1.56 -34.92
C PRO A 302 26.93 -0.94 -34.36
N THR A 303 25.89 -0.85 -35.19
CA THR A 303 24.55 -0.34 -34.87
C THR A 303 23.63 -1.43 -34.30
N PHE A 304 24.13 -2.66 -34.19
CA PHE A 304 23.39 -3.81 -33.71
C PHE A 304 23.80 -4.20 -32.29
N TYR A 305 22.79 -4.44 -31.45
CA TYR A 305 22.97 -4.97 -30.11
C TYR A 305 22.27 -6.31 -30.00
N LEU A 306 23.01 -7.27 -29.47
CA LEU A 306 22.49 -8.55 -29.07
C LEU A 306 22.31 -8.55 -27.56
N ILE A 307 21.09 -8.88 -27.12
CA ILE A 307 20.83 -9.15 -25.72
C ILE A 307 20.14 -10.50 -25.61
N ILE A 308 20.80 -11.45 -24.97
CA ILE A 308 20.25 -12.77 -24.67
C ILE A 308 19.84 -12.79 -23.21
N TYR A 309 18.57 -13.09 -22.95
CA TYR A 309 18.06 -13.37 -21.62
C TYR A 309 17.66 -14.84 -21.54
N ARG A 310 18.23 -15.57 -20.57
CA ARG A 310 17.84 -16.92 -20.22
C ARG A 310 17.19 -16.88 -18.83
N VAL A 311 15.87 -17.00 -18.82
CA VAL A 311 15.05 -16.96 -17.60
C VAL A 311 14.28 -18.28 -17.56
N LYS A 312 14.23 -18.98 -16.42
CA LYS A 312 13.52 -20.27 -16.29
C LYS A 312 12.12 -20.21 -16.92
N GLY A 313 11.96 -20.84 -18.09
CA GLY A 313 10.69 -20.92 -18.82
C GLY A 313 10.42 -19.79 -19.83
N ASN A 314 11.36 -18.87 -20.07
CA ASN A 314 11.12 -17.70 -20.92
C ASN A 314 12.41 -17.15 -21.58
N ASP A 315 13.22 -18.02 -22.18
CA ASP A 315 14.45 -17.61 -22.88
C ASP A 315 14.09 -16.77 -24.13
N TYR A 316 14.62 -15.55 -24.24
CA TYR A 316 14.46 -14.71 -25.41
C TYR A 316 15.74 -14.01 -25.82
N VAL A 317 15.91 -13.85 -27.13
CA VAL A 317 16.99 -13.06 -27.73
C VAL A 317 16.38 -11.79 -28.30
N ASN A 318 16.96 -10.66 -27.92
CA ASN A 318 16.63 -9.36 -28.46
C ASN A 318 17.67 -8.96 -29.50
N PHE A 319 17.18 -8.65 -30.69
CA PHE A 319 17.91 -7.96 -31.75
C PHE A 319 17.50 -6.50 -31.69
N THR A 320 18.43 -5.60 -31.40
CA THR A 320 18.15 -4.17 -31.41
C THR A 320 18.99 -3.50 -32.48
N PHE A 321 18.32 -2.91 -33.46
CA PHE A 321 18.91 -2.14 -34.54
C PHE A 321 18.72 -0.65 -34.27
N GLU A 322 19.80 0.10 -34.02
CA GLU A 322 19.75 1.55 -33.80
C GLU A 322 19.51 2.33 -35.12
N SER A 323 19.86 1.74 -36.26
CA SER A 323 19.63 2.28 -37.61
C SER A 323 19.39 1.15 -38.62
N GLU A 324 18.94 1.48 -39.83
CA GLU A 324 18.70 0.48 -40.89
C GLU A 324 19.98 -0.28 -41.25
N THR A 325 19.99 -1.57 -40.90
CA THR A 325 21.19 -2.41 -40.95
C THR A 325 20.95 -3.66 -41.80
N ASP A 326 21.98 -4.11 -42.52
CA ASP A 326 21.97 -5.40 -43.22
C ASP A 326 22.15 -6.54 -42.20
N ALA A 327 21.14 -7.39 -42.05
CA ALA A 327 21.13 -8.47 -41.06
C ALA A 327 21.56 -9.84 -41.62
N THR A 328 22.11 -9.89 -42.84
CA THR A 328 22.51 -11.14 -43.53
C THR A 328 23.51 -11.95 -42.69
N ASP A 329 24.43 -11.24 -42.03
CA ASP A 329 25.47 -11.84 -41.18
C ASP A 329 24.93 -12.41 -39.86
N LEU A 330 23.64 -12.21 -39.51
CA LEU A 330 23.04 -12.79 -38.31
C LEU A 330 22.68 -14.27 -38.47
N ALA A 331 22.82 -14.86 -39.66
CA ALA A 331 22.41 -16.22 -39.98
C ALA A 331 22.97 -17.28 -39.02
N PHE A 332 24.19 -17.09 -38.53
CA PHE A 332 24.84 -18.01 -37.59
C PHE A 332 24.14 -18.11 -36.24
N LEU A 333 23.38 -17.08 -35.84
CA LEU A 333 22.65 -17.09 -34.57
C LEU A 333 21.56 -18.17 -34.55
N ALA A 334 21.17 -18.70 -35.72
CA ALA A 334 20.34 -19.89 -35.81
C ALA A 334 20.95 -21.07 -35.03
N ASP A 335 22.28 -21.18 -34.95
CA ASP A 335 22.98 -22.31 -34.33
C ASP A 335 23.04 -22.23 -32.81
N LEU A 336 22.62 -21.12 -32.20
CA LEU A 336 22.66 -20.95 -30.75
C LEU A 336 21.88 -22.05 -30.00
N PRO A 337 22.42 -22.58 -28.88
CA PRO A 337 21.74 -23.60 -28.10
C PRO A 337 20.52 -23.02 -27.35
N LYS A 338 19.37 -23.71 -27.42
CA LYS A 338 18.12 -23.42 -26.68
C LYS A 338 17.52 -22.02 -26.95
N PHE A 339 17.32 -21.68 -28.21
CA PHE A 339 16.68 -20.44 -28.63
C PHE A 339 15.17 -20.66 -28.91
N GLN A 340 14.29 -20.13 -28.03
CA GLN A 340 12.83 -20.29 -28.14
C GLN A 340 12.08 -19.05 -28.63
N SER A 341 12.61 -17.84 -28.37
CA SER A 341 11.91 -16.58 -28.63
C SER A 341 12.84 -15.53 -29.20
N LEU A 342 12.47 -14.91 -30.32
CA LEU A 342 13.16 -13.77 -30.93
C LEU A 342 12.32 -12.51 -30.79
N ARG A 343 12.94 -11.44 -30.31
CA ARG A 343 12.36 -10.10 -30.36
C ARG A 343 13.24 -9.20 -31.20
N ILE A 344 12.64 -8.50 -32.15
CA ILE A 344 13.34 -7.58 -33.05
C ILE A 344 12.85 -6.16 -32.75
N TYR A 345 13.77 -5.28 -32.39
CA TYR A 345 13.56 -3.86 -32.15
C TYR A 345 14.30 -3.04 -33.22
N GLY A 346 13.62 -2.08 -33.85
CA GLY A 346 14.23 -1.21 -34.87
C GLY A 346 14.35 -1.87 -36.25
N ARG A 347 14.88 -1.12 -37.22
CA ARG A 347 14.80 -1.43 -38.66
C ARG A 347 15.99 -2.26 -39.16
N HIS A 348 15.72 -3.37 -39.84
CA HIS A 348 16.69 -4.07 -40.69
C HIS A 348 16.27 -3.93 -42.16
N LYS A 349 17.21 -4.10 -43.10
CA LYS A 349 16.89 -4.13 -44.54
C LYS A 349 16.02 -5.36 -44.86
N PRO A 350 14.83 -5.21 -45.47
CA PRO A 350 13.98 -6.34 -45.82
C PRO A 350 14.73 -7.40 -46.65
N GLY A 351 14.50 -8.68 -46.36
CA GLY A 351 15.15 -9.82 -47.01
C GLY A 351 16.45 -10.30 -46.35
N THR A 352 17.06 -9.49 -45.48
CA THR A 352 18.37 -9.81 -44.90
C THR A 352 18.30 -10.83 -43.76
N LEU A 353 17.14 -11.11 -43.17
CA LEU A 353 16.96 -12.19 -42.19
C LEU A 353 16.62 -13.53 -42.84
N LYS A 354 16.41 -13.60 -44.16
CA LYS A 354 16.14 -14.84 -44.89
C LYS A 354 17.14 -15.96 -44.56
N PRO A 355 18.47 -15.71 -44.55
CA PRO A 355 19.44 -16.76 -44.22
C PRO A 355 19.29 -17.31 -42.79
N LEU A 356 18.91 -16.45 -41.84
CA LEU A 356 18.64 -16.86 -40.46
C LEU A 356 17.44 -17.81 -40.39
N PHE A 357 16.30 -17.41 -40.96
CA PHE A 357 15.09 -18.25 -40.93
C PHE A 357 15.28 -19.57 -41.69
N LYS A 358 15.95 -19.53 -42.85
CA LYS A 358 16.29 -20.74 -43.63
C LYS A 358 17.09 -21.74 -42.80
N ARG A 359 18.06 -21.24 -42.02
CA ARG A 359 18.92 -22.08 -41.18
C ARG A 359 18.19 -22.61 -39.94
N ILE A 360 17.29 -21.83 -39.34
CA ILE A 360 16.41 -22.31 -38.26
C ILE A 360 15.49 -23.41 -38.77
N ALA A 361 14.87 -23.21 -39.94
CA ALA A 361 13.95 -24.15 -40.56
C ALA A 361 14.60 -25.48 -40.96
N ALA A 362 15.91 -25.48 -41.24
CA ALA A 362 16.65 -26.68 -41.59
C ALA A 362 16.98 -27.61 -40.38
N LYS A 363 16.72 -27.17 -39.14
CA LYS A 363 16.97 -28.00 -37.94
C LYS A 363 15.88 -29.07 -37.79
N GLU A 364 16.27 -30.29 -37.41
CA GLU A 364 15.33 -31.41 -37.20
C GLU A 364 14.28 -31.14 -36.11
N ASN A 365 14.64 -30.38 -35.06
CA ASN A 365 13.73 -29.93 -34.00
C ASN A 365 14.08 -28.49 -33.60
N PRO A 366 13.58 -27.47 -34.32
CA PRO A 366 13.80 -26.09 -33.94
C PRO A 366 13.03 -25.82 -32.64
N HIS A 367 13.70 -25.48 -31.54
CA HIS A 367 13.03 -25.04 -30.31
C HIS A 367 12.34 -23.66 -30.45
N PHE A 368 12.35 -23.08 -31.64
CA PHE A 368 11.89 -21.72 -31.93
C PHE A 368 10.35 -21.66 -31.98
N GLN A 369 9.76 -20.99 -31.00
CA GLN A 369 8.31 -20.94 -30.79
C GLN A 369 7.72 -19.55 -31.00
N ARG A 370 8.50 -18.49 -30.73
CA ARG A 370 7.96 -17.12 -30.64
C ARG A 370 8.79 -16.14 -31.44
N LEU A 371 8.14 -15.36 -32.28
CA LEU A 371 8.73 -14.22 -32.98
C LEU A 371 7.91 -12.96 -32.70
N LYS A 372 8.56 -11.90 -32.23
CA LYS A 372 7.91 -10.60 -32.03
C LYS A 372 8.72 -9.45 -32.64
N ILE A 373 8.13 -8.73 -33.58
CA ILE A 373 8.61 -7.42 -33.99
C ILE A 373 8.05 -6.36 -33.03
N LEU A 374 8.88 -5.42 -32.59
CA LEU A 374 8.53 -4.37 -31.65
C LEU A 374 8.96 -3.01 -32.21
N GLN A 375 8.12 -1.99 -31.99
CA GLN A 375 8.38 -0.63 -32.46
C GLN A 375 9.55 0.00 -31.70
N HIS A 376 10.45 0.68 -32.42
CA HIS A 376 11.53 1.48 -31.84
C HIS A 376 11.55 2.87 -32.51
N ASN A 377 11.49 3.94 -31.71
CA ASN A 377 11.46 5.33 -32.18
C ASN A 377 10.38 5.64 -33.25
N GLY A 378 9.19 5.03 -33.13
CA GLY A 378 8.09 5.27 -34.07
C GLY A 378 8.19 4.53 -35.40
N ILE A 379 9.35 3.95 -35.73
CA ILE A 379 9.62 3.27 -37.00
C ILE A 379 9.39 1.76 -36.85
N ARG A 380 8.67 1.16 -37.81
CA ARG A 380 8.31 -0.26 -37.84
C ARG A 380 9.15 -1.05 -38.85
N THR A 381 9.18 -2.36 -38.66
CA THR A 381 9.99 -3.32 -39.41
C THR A 381 9.07 -4.34 -40.07
N MET A 382 9.30 -4.62 -41.34
CA MET A 382 8.45 -5.52 -42.15
C MET A 382 9.32 -6.61 -42.78
N PHE A 383 8.75 -7.81 -42.91
CA PHE A 383 9.39 -8.90 -43.64
C PHE A 383 8.96 -8.89 -45.10
N ASN A 384 9.89 -9.27 -45.99
CA ASN A 384 9.55 -9.53 -47.38
C ASN A 384 9.04 -10.97 -47.58
N SER A 385 8.55 -11.26 -48.77
CA SER A 385 8.02 -12.58 -49.17
C SER A 385 9.02 -13.73 -49.02
N ASP A 386 10.29 -13.48 -49.32
CA ASP A 386 11.35 -14.48 -49.22
C ASP A 386 11.67 -14.86 -47.76
N GLU A 387 11.66 -13.89 -46.84
CA GLU A 387 11.81 -14.13 -45.40
C GLU A 387 10.63 -14.92 -44.85
N MET A 388 9.41 -14.56 -45.27
CA MET A 388 8.20 -15.24 -44.83
C MET A 388 8.14 -16.70 -45.28
N GLN A 389 8.57 -17.02 -46.51
CA GLN A 389 8.61 -18.40 -47.00
C GLN A 389 9.53 -19.29 -46.14
N GLU A 390 10.66 -18.77 -45.69
CA GLU A 390 11.56 -19.54 -44.82
C GLU A 390 11.02 -19.63 -43.38
N LEU A 391 10.41 -18.55 -42.85
CA LEU A 391 9.76 -18.57 -41.53
C LEU A 391 8.65 -19.63 -41.45
N LEU A 392 7.89 -19.77 -42.54
CA LEU A 392 6.79 -20.72 -42.70
C LEU A 392 7.16 -22.19 -42.62
N ARG A 393 8.43 -22.51 -42.83
CA ARG A 393 8.97 -23.86 -42.70
C ARG A 393 9.20 -24.24 -41.24
N ILE A 394 9.18 -23.28 -40.31
CA ILE A 394 9.38 -23.51 -38.88
C ILE A 394 8.05 -23.87 -38.21
N LYS A 395 7.72 -25.17 -38.20
CA LYS A 395 6.42 -25.69 -37.74
C LYS A 395 6.15 -25.53 -36.23
N THR A 396 7.18 -25.23 -35.45
CA THR A 396 7.12 -25.09 -33.98
C THR A 396 6.65 -23.72 -33.50
N LEU A 397 6.39 -22.76 -34.41
CA LEU A 397 5.92 -21.42 -34.06
C LEU A 397 4.49 -21.45 -33.47
N ASP A 398 4.34 -20.96 -32.24
CA ASP A 398 3.06 -20.76 -31.55
C ASP A 398 2.64 -19.28 -31.44
N THR A 399 3.60 -18.35 -31.53
CA THR A 399 3.37 -16.91 -31.41
C THR A 399 4.07 -16.17 -32.53
N LEU A 400 3.30 -15.40 -33.30
CA LEU A 400 3.81 -14.62 -34.42
C LEU A 400 3.31 -13.17 -34.32
N ASN A 401 4.24 -12.22 -34.18
CA ASN A 401 3.96 -10.80 -34.37
C ASN A 401 4.91 -10.26 -35.45
N CYS A 402 4.35 -9.92 -36.61
CA CYS A 402 5.09 -9.39 -37.75
C CYS A 402 4.26 -8.43 -38.62
N GLY A 403 4.94 -7.57 -39.38
CA GLY A 403 4.36 -6.80 -40.47
C GLY A 403 4.88 -7.25 -41.83
N PHE A 404 4.11 -6.96 -42.89
CA PHE A 404 4.36 -7.47 -44.24
C PHE A 404 4.68 -6.35 -45.24
N ALA A 405 5.72 -6.55 -46.06
CA ALA A 405 6.13 -5.58 -47.09
C ALA A 405 5.64 -5.92 -48.51
N ASP A 406 4.94 -7.06 -48.72
CA ASP A 406 4.55 -7.58 -50.04
C ASP A 406 3.04 -7.88 -50.05
N GLU A 407 2.37 -7.61 -51.18
CA GLU A 407 0.91 -7.68 -51.36
C GLU A 407 0.37 -9.10 -51.65
N ARG A 408 1.24 -10.11 -51.77
CA ARG A 408 0.79 -11.47 -52.13
C ARG A 408 -0.06 -12.13 -51.04
N PRO A 409 -1.14 -12.88 -51.39
CA PRO A 409 -1.96 -13.60 -50.42
C PRO A 409 -1.12 -14.61 -49.66
N ILE A 410 -1.18 -14.59 -48.33
CA ILE A 410 -0.32 -15.44 -47.52
C ILE A 410 -1.11 -16.51 -46.80
N ASP A 411 -0.83 -17.76 -47.17
CA ASP A 411 -1.53 -18.95 -46.70
C ASP A 411 -0.87 -19.55 -45.44
N PHE A 412 -0.49 -18.68 -44.48
CA PHE A 412 0.20 -19.09 -43.25
C PHE A 412 -0.51 -20.16 -42.41
N PRO A 413 -1.84 -20.12 -42.26
CA PRO A 413 -2.51 -20.99 -41.32
C PRO A 413 -2.38 -22.45 -41.73
N THR A 414 -2.46 -22.78 -43.02
CA THR A 414 -2.26 -24.17 -43.50
C THR A 414 -0.88 -24.73 -43.13
N GLN A 415 0.11 -23.86 -42.94
CA GLN A 415 1.50 -24.25 -42.78
C GLN A 415 1.99 -24.21 -41.34
N LEU A 416 1.37 -23.47 -40.42
CA LEU A 416 1.77 -23.37 -39.01
C LEU A 416 0.68 -23.96 -38.11
N PRO A 417 0.79 -25.24 -37.69
CA PRO A 417 -0.30 -25.95 -37.02
C PRO A 417 -0.62 -25.42 -35.61
N ASP A 418 0.39 -25.01 -34.84
CA ASP A 418 0.28 -24.72 -33.40
C ASP A 418 0.15 -23.22 -33.03
N LEU A 419 -0.20 -22.36 -34.00
CA LEU A 419 -0.36 -20.92 -33.73
C LEU A 419 -1.48 -20.64 -32.71
N TYR A 420 -1.10 -20.05 -31.59
CA TYR A 420 -1.94 -19.62 -30.48
C TYR A 420 -2.21 -18.10 -30.51
N MET A 421 -1.21 -17.31 -30.88
CA MET A 421 -1.30 -15.84 -30.91
C MET A 421 -0.72 -15.28 -32.21
N VAL A 422 -1.51 -14.46 -32.88
CA VAL A 422 -1.12 -13.78 -34.12
C VAL A 422 -1.37 -12.28 -34.00
N THR A 423 -0.33 -11.49 -34.26
CA THR A 423 -0.41 -10.04 -34.45
C THR A 423 0.04 -9.70 -35.87
N ILE A 424 -0.84 -9.04 -36.62
CA ILE A 424 -0.58 -8.54 -37.97
C ILE A 424 -0.58 -7.02 -37.91
N GLU A 425 0.51 -6.41 -38.33
CA GLU A 425 0.64 -4.96 -38.45
C GLU A 425 0.89 -4.58 -39.92
N SER A 426 0.03 -3.71 -40.50
CA SER A 426 0.10 -3.19 -41.88
C SER A 426 0.07 -4.23 -43.01
N HIS A 427 -0.94 -4.13 -43.87
CA HIS A 427 -1.04 -4.83 -45.15
C HIS A 427 -1.43 -3.78 -46.21
N GLU A 428 -0.66 -3.64 -47.28
CA GLU A 428 -1.02 -2.74 -48.40
C GLU A 428 -2.10 -3.36 -49.31
N SER A 429 -2.39 -4.66 -49.19
CA SER A 429 -3.45 -5.30 -49.98
C SER A 429 -4.82 -5.24 -49.32
N SER A 430 -5.84 -5.10 -50.17
CA SER A 430 -7.26 -5.28 -49.83
C SER A 430 -7.55 -6.75 -49.47
N SER A 431 -8.16 -6.96 -48.29
CA SER A 431 -8.68 -8.22 -47.72
C SER A 431 -7.69 -9.31 -47.24
N LEU A 432 -7.90 -9.74 -45.99
CA LEU A 432 -7.26 -10.91 -45.35
C LEU A 432 -8.16 -12.16 -45.40
N ARG A 433 -9.19 -12.17 -46.26
CA ARG A 433 -10.22 -13.22 -46.30
C ARG A 433 -9.64 -14.62 -46.50
N SER A 434 -8.76 -14.79 -47.48
CA SER A 434 -8.11 -16.08 -47.75
C SER A 434 -7.30 -16.57 -46.54
N PHE A 435 -6.65 -15.63 -45.84
CA PHE A 435 -5.91 -15.92 -44.62
C PHE A 435 -6.83 -16.44 -43.50
N PHE A 436 -7.97 -15.80 -43.20
CA PHE A 436 -8.89 -16.33 -42.19
C PHE A 436 -9.57 -17.63 -42.61
N GLN A 437 -9.88 -17.79 -43.90
CA GLN A 437 -10.47 -19.02 -44.43
C GLN A 437 -9.56 -20.23 -44.21
N ALA A 438 -8.24 -20.05 -44.29
CA ALA A 438 -7.27 -21.09 -44.00
C ALA A 438 -7.30 -21.55 -42.53
N PHE A 439 -7.57 -20.66 -41.57
CA PHE A 439 -7.80 -21.06 -40.17
C PHE A 439 -9.14 -21.78 -39.99
N CYS A 440 -10.18 -21.37 -40.72
CA CYS A 440 -11.50 -22.02 -40.66
C CYS A 440 -11.47 -23.47 -41.14
N ASN A 441 -10.60 -23.79 -42.10
CA ASN A 441 -10.47 -25.14 -42.66
C ASN A 441 -9.68 -26.11 -41.77
N LYS A 442 -9.14 -25.65 -40.62
CA LYS A 442 -8.44 -26.51 -39.65
C LYS A 442 -9.40 -27.09 -38.63
N LEU A 443 -9.42 -28.43 -38.54
CA LEU A 443 -10.18 -29.17 -37.53
C LEU A 443 -9.70 -28.90 -36.09
N ASP A 444 -8.41 -28.60 -35.88
CA ASP A 444 -7.80 -28.31 -34.56
C ASP A 444 -7.15 -26.92 -34.54
N CYS A 445 -7.96 -25.87 -34.77
CA CYS A 445 -7.48 -24.48 -34.70
C CYS A 445 -7.24 -24.05 -33.25
N LYS A 446 -5.98 -23.73 -32.90
CA LYS A 446 -5.56 -23.32 -31.54
C LYS A 446 -5.50 -21.80 -31.34
N LEU A 447 -5.91 -21.01 -32.33
CA LEU A 447 -5.77 -19.55 -32.32
C LEU A 447 -6.70 -18.93 -31.26
N GLN A 448 -6.12 -18.40 -30.18
CA GLN A 448 -6.87 -17.76 -29.10
C GLN A 448 -6.80 -16.23 -29.14
N SER A 449 -5.67 -15.67 -29.56
CA SER A 449 -5.45 -14.23 -29.58
C SER A 449 -5.13 -13.74 -30.99
N LEU A 450 -5.98 -12.87 -31.52
CA LEU A 450 -5.81 -12.25 -32.84
C LEU A 450 -5.75 -10.73 -32.69
N THR A 451 -4.69 -10.10 -33.20
CA THR A 451 -4.55 -8.65 -33.24
C THR A 451 -4.22 -8.19 -34.65
N ILE A 452 -4.97 -7.23 -35.15
CA ILE A 452 -4.82 -6.66 -36.49
C ILE A 452 -4.81 -5.15 -36.35
N THR A 453 -3.73 -4.53 -36.78
CA THR A 453 -3.54 -3.08 -36.68
C THR A 453 -3.05 -2.49 -37.99
N GLY A 454 -3.45 -1.24 -38.27
CA GLY A 454 -3.01 -0.49 -39.44
C GLY A 454 -4.02 -0.38 -40.59
N PHE A 455 -5.10 -1.18 -40.59
CA PHE A 455 -6.18 -1.06 -41.57
C PHE A 455 -7.53 -1.57 -41.01
N PRO A 456 -8.66 -1.02 -41.48
CA PRO A 456 -10.00 -1.49 -41.10
C PRO A 456 -10.37 -2.78 -41.85
N MET A 457 -11.02 -3.74 -41.18
CA MET A 457 -11.45 -5.01 -41.79
C MET A 457 -12.78 -4.88 -42.53
N GLU A 458 -12.94 -5.60 -43.63
CA GLU A 458 -14.19 -5.68 -44.40
C GLU A 458 -15.16 -6.71 -43.80
N LEU A 459 -16.45 -6.61 -44.15
CA LEU A 459 -17.49 -7.55 -43.70
C LEU A 459 -17.11 -9.00 -44.04
N GLU A 460 -16.54 -9.24 -45.23
CA GLU A 460 -16.14 -10.58 -45.64
C GLU A 460 -15.03 -11.17 -44.76
N ASP A 461 -14.11 -10.34 -44.27
CA ASP A 461 -13.04 -10.75 -43.35
C ASP A 461 -13.63 -11.14 -41.98
N LEU A 462 -14.53 -10.30 -41.46
CA LEU A 462 -15.24 -10.53 -40.19
C LEU A 462 -16.05 -11.82 -40.20
N LEU A 463 -16.73 -12.11 -41.31
CA LEU A 463 -17.50 -13.35 -41.49
C LEU A 463 -16.62 -14.60 -41.42
N GLN A 464 -15.36 -14.52 -41.84
CA GLN A 464 -14.43 -15.64 -41.66
C GLN A 464 -13.90 -15.69 -40.23
N ILE A 465 -13.52 -14.56 -39.63
CA ILE A 465 -13.08 -14.51 -38.23
C ILE A 465 -14.15 -15.10 -37.31
N ALA A 466 -15.42 -14.77 -37.53
CA ALA A 466 -16.56 -15.27 -36.76
C ALA A 466 -16.72 -16.81 -36.78
N LYS A 467 -16.09 -17.52 -37.73
CA LYS A 467 -16.08 -18.99 -37.78
C LYS A 467 -14.97 -19.61 -36.93
N ILE A 468 -13.98 -18.83 -36.49
CA ILE A 468 -12.84 -19.30 -35.70
C ILE A 468 -13.22 -19.27 -34.21
N GLN A 469 -13.91 -20.31 -33.75
CA GLN A 469 -14.51 -20.36 -32.40
C GLN A 469 -13.49 -20.41 -31.24
N SER A 470 -12.22 -20.67 -31.52
CA SER A 470 -11.14 -20.70 -30.52
C SER A 470 -10.71 -19.31 -30.02
N ILE A 471 -11.14 -18.23 -30.67
CA ILE A 471 -10.70 -16.86 -30.33
C ILE A 471 -11.32 -16.41 -29.00
N THR A 472 -10.45 -16.08 -28.04
CA THR A 472 -10.81 -15.48 -26.75
C THR A 472 -10.48 -13.99 -26.68
N LYS A 473 -9.50 -13.52 -27.48
CA LYS A 473 -9.09 -12.11 -27.56
C LYS A 473 -8.99 -11.65 -29.00
N LEU A 474 -9.69 -10.58 -29.34
CA LEU A 474 -9.68 -9.98 -30.67
C LEU A 474 -9.37 -8.48 -30.58
N ASN A 475 -8.42 -8.00 -31.37
CA ASN A 475 -8.16 -6.58 -31.57
C ASN A 475 -8.14 -6.28 -33.07
N CYS A 476 -9.02 -5.41 -33.55
CA CYS A 476 -9.14 -5.14 -34.99
C CYS A 476 -9.75 -3.77 -35.29
N GLY A 477 -9.57 -3.25 -36.51
CA GLY A 477 -10.37 -2.13 -37.02
C GLY A 477 -11.57 -2.61 -37.84
N LEU A 478 -12.60 -1.77 -38.01
CA LEU A 478 -13.80 -2.09 -38.80
C LEU A 478 -14.01 -1.05 -39.90
N SER A 479 -14.24 -1.51 -41.13
CA SER A 479 -14.60 -0.62 -42.26
C SER A 479 -16.05 -0.16 -42.18
N ASP A 480 -16.96 -1.06 -41.80
CA ASP A 480 -18.35 -0.78 -41.47
C ASP A 480 -18.63 -1.21 -40.02
N LEU A 481 -19.10 -0.26 -39.20
CA LEU A 481 -19.40 -0.48 -37.80
C LEU A 481 -20.58 -1.43 -37.58
N ASN A 482 -21.54 -1.52 -38.51
CA ASN A 482 -22.67 -2.43 -38.37
C ASN A 482 -22.24 -3.90 -38.41
N SER A 483 -21.09 -4.17 -39.03
CA SER A 483 -20.49 -5.50 -39.12
C SER A 483 -19.97 -6.03 -37.77
N ILE A 484 -19.90 -5.19 -36.71
CA ILE A 484 -19.50 -5.62 -35.36
C ILE A 484 -20.39 -6.75 -34.82
N CYS A 485 -21.67 -6.78 -35.20
CA CYS A 485 -22.63 -7.78 -34.73
C CYS A 485 -22.27 -9.20 -35.20
N GLU A 486 -21.50 -9.35 -36.28
CA GLU A 486 -21.03 -10.66 -36.73
C GLU A 486 -20.09 -11.32 -35.72
N LEU A 487 -19.37 -10.53 -34.91
CA LEU A 487 -18.49 -11.01 -33.86
C LEU A 487 -19.24 -11.62 -32.67
N THR A 488 -20.57 -11.42 -32.57
CA THR A 488 -21.39 -12.09 -31.54
C THR A 488 -21.43 -13.61 -31.69
N ARG A 489 -21.05 -14.14 -32.87
CA ARG A 489 -20.92 -15.57 -33.14
C ARG A 489 -19.71 -16.22 -32.47
N LEU A 490 -18.76 -15.45 -31.96
CA LEU A 490 -17.58 -15.97 -31.26
C LEU A 490 -17.94 -16.32 -29.81
N SER A 491 -18.23 -17.60 -29.56
CA SER A 491 -18.77 -18.05 -28.27
C SER A 491 -17.78 -17.96 -27.08
N GLN A 492 -16.47 -17.94 -27.35
CA GLN A 492 -15.41 -17.89 -26.33
C GLN A 492 -14.77 -16.50 -26.16
N LEU A 493 -15.29 -15.46 -26.82
CA LEU A 493 -14.69 -14.13 -26.81
C LEU A 493 -14.84 -13.46 -25.43
N GLU A 494 -13.70 -13.16 -24.80
CA GLU A 494 -13.60 -12.49 -23.49
C GLU A 494 -13.19 -11.02 -23.63
N LEU A 495 -12.39 -10.69 -24.65
CA LEU A 495 -11.82 -9.35 -24.86
C LEU A 495 -11.94 -8.94 -26.33
N LEU A 496 -12.57 -7.79 -26.58
CA LEU A 496 -12.70 -7.23 -27.92
C LEU A 496 -12.21 -5.78 -27.91
N THR A 497 -11.11 -5.50 -28.58
CA THR A 497 -10.64 -4.14 -28.81
C THR A 497 -10.93 -3.74 -30.24
N ILE A 498 -11.59 -2.60 -30.44
CA ILE A 498 -11.88 -2.10 -31.79
C ILE A 498 -11.09 -0.81 -31.98
N ASN A 499 -10.32 -0.67 -33.04
CA ASN A 499 -9.70 0.60 -33.37
C ASN A 499 -10.51 1.23 -34.50
N SER A 500 -11.21 2.32 -34.19
CA SER A 500 -12.14 2.95 -35.14
C SER A 500 -11.70 4.38 -35.47
N SER A 501 -11.69 4.72 -36.76
CA SER A 501 -11.56 6.08 -37.26
C SER A 501 -12.90 6.75 -37.57
N HIS A 502 -14.02 6.04 -37.34
CA HIS A 502 -15.38 6.55 -37.58
C HIS A 502 -15.78 7.64 -36.58
N GLU A 503 -16.86 8.36 -36.89
CA GLU A 503 -17.43 9.34 -35.96
C GLU A 503 -17.87 8.68 -34.66
N LEU A 504 -17.71 9.41 -33.55
CA LEU A 504 -17.99 8.89 -32.21
C LEU A 504 -19.46 8.49 -32.02
N ILE A 505 -20.39 9.21 -32.65
CA ILE A 505 -21.83 8.91 -32.53
C ILE A 505 -22.19 7.56 -33.14
N ASP A 506 -21.71 7.28 -34.36
CA ASP A 506 -21.92 6.01 -35.04
C ASP A 506 -21.24 4.87 -34.28
N PHE A 507 -20.05 5.15 -33.76
CA PHE A 507 -19.30 4.19 -32.95
C PHE A 507 -20.03 3.82 -31.66
N SER A 508 -20.54 4.81 -30.92
CA SER A 508 -21.32 4.58 -29.70
C SER A 508 -22.63 3.84 -29.97
N GLU A 509 -23.33 4.14 -31.06
CA GLU A 509 -24.53 3.41 -31.50
C GLU A 509 -24.21 1.93 -31.79
N ALA A 510 -23.14 1.67 -32.55
CA ALA A 510 -22.71 0.32 -32.87
C ALA A 510 -22.36 -0.48 -31.60
N ILE A 511 -21.69 0.13 -30.62
CA ILE A 511 -21.40 -0.49 -29.32
C ILE A 511 -22.69 -0.88 -28.58
N VAL A 512 -23.65 0.03 -28.49
CA VAL A 512 -24.92 -0.21 -27.78
C VAL A 512 -25.65 -1.39 -28.41
N ASN A 513 -25.72 -1.43 -29.74
CA ASN A 513 -26.35 -2.52 -30.48
C ASN A 513 -25.62 -3.86 -30.27
N PHE A 514 -24.28 -3.85 -30.31
CA PHE A 514 -23.46 -5.02 -30.03
C PHE A 514 -23.69 -5.57 -28.61
N ILE A 515 -23.68 -4.70 -27.59
CA ILE A 515 -23.90 -5.10 -26.20
C ILE A 515 -25.29 -5.70 -26.01
N LYS A 516 -26.33 -5.12 -26.65
CA LYS A 516 -27.71 -5.63 -26.63
C LYS A 516 -27.82 -7.00 -27.31
N ALA A 517 -27.14 -7.20 -28.43
CA ALA A 517 -27.18 -8.43 -29.20
C ALA A 517 -26.33 -9.57 -28.59
N SER A 518 -25.36 -9.24 -27.72
CA SER A 518 -24.41 -10.20 -27.15
C SER A 518 -24.75 -10.62 -25.72
N LYS A 519 -24.55 -11.91 -25.40
CA LYS A 519 -24.54 -12.43 -24.02
C LYS A 519 -23.13 -12.53 -23.42
N LEU A 520 -22.09 -12.16 -24.17
CA LEU A 520 -20.68 -12.36 -23.82
C LEU A 520 -20.17 -11.28 -22.85
N ASN A 521 -19.25 -11.64 -21.96
CA ASN A 521 -18.45 -10.69 -21.20
C ASN A 521 -17.40 -10.10 -22.15
N VAL A 522 -17.58 -8.84 -22.54
CA VAL A 522 -16.70 -8.19 -23.50
C VAL A 522 -16.21 -6.87 -22.91
N SER A 523 -14.89 -6.71 -22.79
CA SER A 523 -14.25 -5.42 -22.51
C SER A 523 -13.89 -4.69 -23.81
N LEU A 524 -14.62 -3.62 -24.13
CA LEU A 524 -14.48 -2.83 -25.36
C LEU A 524 -13.61 -1.58 -25.14
N LEU A 525 -12.31 -1.56 -25.46
CA LEU A 525 -11.36 -0.50 -25.06
C LEU A 525 -11.02 0.55 -26.15
N SER A 526 -11.95 0.83 -27.04
CA SER A 526 -11.68 1.29 -28.40
C SER A 526 -11.23 2.74 -28.60
N ASN A 527 -11.75 3.69 -27.81
CA ASN A 527 -11.55 5.12 -28.05
C ASN A 527 -11.46 5.92 -26.74
N GLY A 528 -10.96 5.25 -25.70
CA GLY A 528 -11.11 5.73 -24.33
C GLY A 528 -12.43 5.32 -23.68
N ILE A 529 -13.39 4.77 -24.44
CA ILE A 529 -14.58 4.12 -23.87
C ILE A 529 -14.24 2.66 -23.57
N GLY A 530 -14.61 2.19 -22.38
CA GLY A 530 -14.49 0.83 -21.86
C GLY A 530 -15.83 0.35 -21.28
N PHE A 531 -16.26 -0.87 -21.58
CA PHE A 531 -17.44 -1.48 -20.93
C PHE A 531 -17.05 -2.75 -20.20
N HIS A 532 -17.38 -2.86 -18.92
CA HIS A 532 -17.05 -4.00 -18.08
C HIS A 532 -18.36 -4.68 -17.63
N ARG A 533 -18.81 -5.69 -18.39
CA ARG A 533 -20.11 -6.35 -18.17
C ARG A 533 -20.28 -6.92 -16.75
N ASN A 534 -19.25 -7.56 -16.21
CA ASN A 534 -19.28 -8.14 -14.86
C ASN A 534 -19.41 -7.08 -13.77
N GLU A 535 -18.74 -5.94 -13.95
CA GLU A 535 -18.75 -4.80 -13.02
C GLU A 535 -19.91 -3.84 -13.30
N ARG A 536 -20.68 -4.07 -14.38
CA ARG A 536 -21.74 -3.18 -14.87
C ARG A 536 -21.26 -1.72 -15.03
N ALA A 537 -19.99 -1.58 -15.41
CA ALA A 537 -19.28 -0.31 -15.41
C ALA A 537 -18.91 0.16 -16.82
N LEU A 538 -19.05 1.46 -17.05
CA LEU A 538 -18.61 2.15 -18.26
C LEU A 538 -17.46 3.08 -17.87
N THR A 539 -16.29 2.85 -18.43
CA THR A 539 -15.12 3.74 -18.29
C THR A 539 -15.05 4.67 -19.49
N ILE A 540 -14.85 5.96 -19.26
CA ILE A 540 -14.72 6.98 -20.33
C ILE A 540 -13.44 7.76 -20.08
N THR A 541 -12.49 7.68 -20.99
CA THR A 541 -11.22 8.42 -20.96
C THR A 541 -11.33 9.58 -21.93
N MET A 542 -11.44 10.79 -21.40
CA MET A 542 -11.64 12.00 -22.18
C MET A 542 -10.51 12.24 -23.20
N SER A 543 -10.90 12.64 -24.40
CA SER A 543 -9.99 13.04 -25.49
C SER A 543 -10.60 14.18 -26.30
N GLU A 544 -9.76 14.92 -27.04
CA GLU A 544 -10.19 16.06 -27.88
C GLU A 544 -11.22 15.69 -28.97
N LYS A 545 -11.34 14.40 -29.30
CA LYS A 545 -12.29 13.91 -30.31
C LYS A 545 -13.69 13.65 -29.74
N MET A 546 -13.86 13.69 -28.42
CA MET A 546 -15.15 13.42 -27.77
C MET A 546 -16.06 14.65 -27.75
N ASN A 547 -17.36 14.42 -27.95
CA ASN A 547 -18.38 15.47 -27.91
C ASN A 547 -19.69 14.95 -27.32
N SER A 548 -20.55 15.89 -26.91
CA SER A 548 -21.81 15.62 -26.20
C SER A 548 -22.78 14.71 -26.97
N ALA A 549 -22.88 14.91 -28.30
CA ALA A 549 -23.77 14.11 -29.15
C ALA A 549 -23.25 12.67 -29.31
N GLY A 550 -21.93 12.50 -29.42
CA GLY A 550 -21.29 11.20 -29.63
C GLY A 550 -21.38 10.26 -28.42
N LEU A 551 -21.46 10.80 -27.19
CA LEU A 551 -21.56 9.98 -25.98
C LEU A 551 -23.01 9.63 -25.60
N ALA A 552 -24.00 10.45 -26.01
CA ALA A 552 -25.41 10.25 -25.66
C ALA A 552 -25.95 8.82 -25.87
N PRO A 553 -25.64 8.11 -26.98
CA PRO A 553 -26.10 6.74 -27.21
C PRO A 553 -25.77 5.76 -26.08
N LEU A 554 -24.62 5.94 -25.40
CA LEU A 554 -24.10 5.02 -24.37
C LEU A 554 -25.02 4.92 -23.15
N ALA A 555 -25.92 5.89 -22.93
CA ALA A 555 -26.92 5.81 -21.87
C ALA A 555 -27.91 4.64 -22.05
N ARG A 556 -28.04 4.11 -23.28
CA ARG A 556 -28.93 2.98 -23.62
C ARG A 556 -28.27 1.61 -23.43
N VAL A 557 -27.08 1.54 -22.84
CA VAL A 557 -26.42 0.28 -22.47
C VAL A 557 -27.22 -0.38 -21.33
N PRO A 558 -27.65 -1.65 -21.48
CA PRO A 558 -28.49 -2.31 -20.48
C PRO A 558 -27.73 -2.62 -19.19
N ASN A 559 -28.42 -2.51 -18.04
CA ASN A 559 -27.91 -2.83 -16.70
C ASN A 559 -26.64 -2.07 -16.28
N LEU A 560 -26.43 -0.85 -16.77
CA LEU A 560 -25.28 -0.04 -16.40
C LEU A 560 -25.51 0.66 -15.04
N THR A 561 -24.71 0.29 -14.03
CA THR A 561 -24.83 0.87 -12.68
C THR A 561 -23.73 1.89 -12.39
N ASN A 562 -22.56 1.76 -13.03
CA ASN A 562 -21.37 2.52 -12.66
C ASN A 562 -20.77 3.23 -13.88
N ILE A 563 -20.39 4.50 -13.73
CA ILE A 563 -19.63 5.25 -14.73
C ILE A 563 -18.38 5.83 -14.09
N ILE A 564 -17.23 5.60 -14.71
CA ILE A 564 -15.94 6.17 -14.28
C ILE A 564 -15.36 6.99 -15.42
N VAL A 565 -15.14 8.28 -15.18
CA VAL A 565 -14.57 9.21 -16.16
C VAL A 565 -13.12 9.53 -15.79
N TYR A 566 -12.21 9.44 -16.76
CA TYR A 566 -10.79 9.73 -16.63
C TYR A 566 -10.37 10.92 -17.50
N ARG A 567 -9.35 11.66 -17.04
CA ARG A 567 -8.70 12.83 -17.69
C ARG A 567 -9.56 14.10 -17.80
N GLU A 568 -8.87 15.23 -17.95
CA GLU A 568 -9.48 16.58 -18.03
C GLU A 568 -10.58 16.63 -19.12
N ASN A 569 -11.79 17.00 -18.70
CA ASN A 569 -12.97 17.11 -19.57
C ASN A 569 -12.94 18.44 -20.32
N GLN A 570 -13.37 18.45 -21.59
CA GLN A 570 -13.79 19.69 -22.23
C GLN A 570 -15.21 20.01 -21.75
N HIS A 571 -15.47 21.26 -21.34
CA HIS A 571 -16.78 21.62 -20.77
C HIS A 571 -17.95 21.17 -21.66
N ASN A 572 -19.00 20.63 -21.04
CA ASN A 572 -20.26 20.19 -21.66
C ASN A 572 -20.20 18.94 -22.55
N CYS A 573 -19.06 18.23 -22.60
CA CYS A 573 -18.95 16.97 -23.36
C CYS A 573 -19.77 15.82 -22.77
N LEU A 574 -20.15 15.86 -21.48
CA LEU A 574 -20.98 14.80 -20.87
C LEU A 574 -22.47 15.16 -20.76
N THR A 575 -22.84 16.41 -21.05
CA THR A 575 -24.22 16.90 -20.89
C THR A 575 -25.23 16.02 -21.65
N GLY A 576 -24.92 15.60 -22.88
CA GLY A 576 -25.76 14.70 -23.67
C GLY A 576 -25.94 13.33 -23.03
N LEU A 577 -24.86 12.73 -22.52
CA LEU A 577 -24.90 11.45 -21.81
C LEU A 577 -25.78 11.52 -20.56
N PHE A 578 -25.57 12.51 -19.69
CA PHE A 578 -26.33 12.66 -18.46
C PHE A 578 -27.79 13.04 -18.72
N ARG A 579 -28.06 13.84 -19.76
CA ARG A 579 -29.43 14.17 -20.19
C ARG A 579 -30.20 12.91 -20.58
N GLU A 580 -29.57 12.00 -21.32
CA GLU A 580 -30.20 10.73 -21.69
C GLU A 580 -30.45 9.87 -20.45
N PHE A 581 -29.48 9.71 -19.53
CA PHE A 581 -29.73 9.00 -18.26
C PHE A 581 -30.86 9.61 -17.42
N ALA A 582 -30.95 10.95 -17.40
CA ALA A 582 -31.99 11.66 -16.68
C ALA A 582 -33.40 11.46 -17.27
N ASN A 583 -33.49 11.22 -18.59
CA ASN A 583 -34.76 11.00 -19.29
C ASN A 583 -35.14 9.51 -19.37
N HIS A 584 -34.20 8.59 -19.11
CA HIS A 584 -34.41 7.16 -19.31
C HIS A 584 -35.08 6.52 -18.09
N GLU A 585 -36.37 6.21 -18.17
CA GLU A 585 -37.16 5.65 -17.05
C GLU A 585 -36.59 4.34 -16.46
N ALA A 586 -35.89 3.54 -17.28
CA ALA A 586 -35.25 2.29 -16.85
C ALA A 586 -33.78 2.46 -16.44
N THR A 587 -33.32 3.69 -16.15
CA THR A 587 -31.95 3.91 -15.67
C THR A 587 -31.74 3.20 -14.33
N VAL A 588 -30.61 2.50 -14.19
CA VAL A 588 -30.17 1.86 -12.95
C VAL A 588 -28.81 2.40 -12.49
N LEU A 589 -28.44 3.59 -12.97
CA LEU A 589 -27.17 4.23 -12.65
C LEU A 589 -27.12 4.60 -11.16
N GLN A 590 -26.16 4.05 -10.43
CA GLN A 590 -25.98 4.21 -8.99
C GLN A 590 -24.70 4.99 -8.66
N GLU A 591 -23.64 4.81 -9.45
CA GLU A 591 -22.33 5.38 -9.16
C GLU A 591 -21.79 6.19 -10.34
N LEU A 592 -21.34 7.41 -10.06
CA LEU A 592 -20.64 8.27 -11.01
C LEU A 592 -19.37 8.81 -10.36
N SER A 593 -18.20 8.45 -10.90
CA SER A 593 -16.90 8.87 -10.39
C SER A 593 -16.05 9.53 -11.47
N PHE A 594 -15.38 10.61 -11.11
CA PHE A 594 -14.44 11.34 -11.96
C PHE A 594 -13.03 11.22 -11.37
N ASN A 595 -12.24 10.33 -11.95
CA ASN A 595 -10.96 9.89 -11.42
C ASN A 595 -9.83 10.82 -11.90
N TYR A 596 -9.85 12.08 -11.44
CA TYR A 596 -8.74 13.05 -11.48
C TYR A 596 -9.13 14.33 -10.72
N GLU A 597 -8.27 14.84 -9.82
CA GLU A 597 -8.57 15.98 -8.93
C GLU A 597 -8.91 17.31 -9.65
N ASN A 598 -8.53 17.45 -10.92
CA ASN A 598 -8.75 18.68 -11.70
C ASN A 598 -9.93 18.60 -12.70
N LEU A 599 -10.73 17.53 -12.65
CA LEU A 599 -11.86 17.39 -13.56
C LEU A 599 -13.08 18.14 -13.01
N LEU A 600 -13.34 19.32 -13.56
CA LEU A 600 -14.44 20.18 -13.17
C LEU A 600 -15.64 20.02 -14.11
N ILE A 601 -16.79 19.61 -13.57
CA ILE A 601 -18.06 19.54 -14.31
C ILE A 601 -18.74 20.90 -14.33
N SER A 602 -19.42 21.20 -15.44
CA SER A 602 -20.14 22.46 -15.64
C SER A 602 -21.51 22.48 -14.94
N LEU A 603 -22.09 23.69 -14.81
CA LEU A 603 -23.47 23.85 -14.31
C LEU A 603 -24.49 23.02 -15.11
N ASP A 604 -24.33 22.96 -16.44
CA ASP A 604 -25.21 22.19 -17.32
C ASP A 604 -25.13 20.68 -17.02
N GLU A 605 -23.92 20.17 -16.78
CA GLU A 605 -23.69 18.75 -16.43
C GLU A 605 -24.28 18.42 -15.06
N VAL A 606 -24.05 19.27 -14.05
CA VAL A 606 -24.63 19.12 -12.70
C VAL A 606 -26.16 19.14 -12.75
N THR A 607 -26.73 20.02 -13.57
CA THR A 607 -28.19 20.12 -13.76
C THR A 607 -28.78 18.82 -14.29
N GLN A 608 -28.09 18.13 -15.20
CA GLN A 608 -28.54 16.82 -15.67
C GLN A 608 -28.34 15.73 -14.60
N ILE A 609 -27.20 15.72 -13.90
CA ILE A 609 -26.91 14.76 -12.81
C ILE A 609 -27.98 14.82 -11.72
N ALA A 610 -28.41 16.02 -11.30
CA ALA A 610 -29.46 16.22 -10.30
C ALA A 610 -30.83 15.61 -10.66
N ARG A 611 -31.05 15.26 -11.93
CA ARG A 611 -32.26 14.61 -12.42
C ARG A 611 -32.18 13.07 -12.35
N ILE A 612 -31.00 12.49 -12.15
CA ILE A 612 -30.79 11.02 -12.08
C ILE A 612 -31.07 10.52 -10.66
N LYS A 613 -32.33 10.23 -10.34
CA LYS A 613 -32.79 9.93 -8.96
C LYS A 613 -32.26 8.62 -8.35
N THR A 614 -31.65 7.76 -9.16
CA THR A 614 -31.08 6.46 -8.75
C THR A 614 -29.66 6.55 -8.21
N LEU A 615 -28.99 7.71 -8.33
CA LEU A 615 -27.61 7.88 -7.88
C LEU A 615 -27.48 7.75 -6.35
N ARG A 616 -26.51 6.94 -5.93
CA ARG A 616 -26.11 6.71 -4.55
C ARG A 616 -24.72 7.25 -4.23
N TYR A 617 -23.82 7.18 -5.19
CA TYR A 617 -22.44 7.64 -5.07
C TYR A 617 -22.11 8.63 -6.18
N LEU A 618 -21.58 9.80 -5.79
CA LEU A 618 -21.10 10.81 -6.73
C LEU A 618 -19.72 11.30 -6.29
N GLU A 619 -18.72 11.22 -7.15
CA GLU A 619 -17.39 11.78 -6.93
C GLU A 619 -17.03 12.70 -8.09
N CYS A 620 -17.06 14.03 -7.89
CA CYS A 620 -16.78 15.00 -8.93
C CYS A 620 -16.26 16.34 -8.39
N GLY A 621 -15.58 17.10 -9.25
CA GLY A 621 -15.18 18.49 -8.99
C GLY A 621 -16.12 19.44 -9.70
N PHE A 622 -16.46 20.58 -9.10
CA PHE A 622 -17.45 21.53 -9.65
C PHE A 622 -16.75 22.78 -10.18
N SER A 623 -17.07 23.23 -11.39
CA SER A 623 -16.54 24.50 -11.91
C SER A 623 -17.09 25.70 -11.12
N ASP A 624 -18.38 25.63 -10.77
CA ASP A 624 -19.07 26.60 -9.92
C ASP A 624 -19.47 25.91 -8.60
N PRO A 625 -18.92 26.31 -7.44
CA PRO A 625 -19.25 25.71 -6.16
C PRO A 625 -20.74 25.78 -5.82
N HIS A 626 -21.46 26.82 -6.25
CA HIS A 626 -22.89 26.98 -5.93
C HIS A 626 -23.78 25.96 -6.66
N SER A 627 -23.28 25.34 -7.73
CA SER A 627 -24.02 24.27 -8.42
C SER A 627 -24.25 23.02 -7.55
N LEU A 628 -23.49 22.84 -6.47
CA LEU A 628 -23.68 21.77 -5.47
C LEU A 628 -25.11 21.74 -4.91
N GLU A 629 -25.75 22.91 -4.75
CA GLU A 629 -27.10 23.01 -4.18
C GLU A 629 -28.15 22.22 -4.98
N LEU A 630 -27.94 22.02 -6.29
CA LEU A 630 -28.84 21.27 -7.16
C LEU A 630 -28.91 19.78 -6.77
N LEU A 631 -27.87 19.24 -6.12
CA LEU A 631 -27.79 17.85 -5.72
C LEU A 631 -28.73 17.49 -4.55
N GLN A 632 -29.27 18.50 -3.85
CA GLN A 632 -30.23 18.29 -2.75
C GLN A 632 -31.46 17.46 -3.15
N HIS A 633 -31.75 17.38 -4.45
CA HIS A 633 -32.88 16.65 -5.00
C HIS A 633 -32.60 15.17 -5.33
N LEU A 634 -31.45 14.63 -4.93
CA LEU A 634 -31.08 13.22 -5.14
C LEU A 634 -31.46 12.37 -3.92
N PRO A 635 -32.61 11.66 -3.94
CA PRO A 635 -33.17 11.04 -2.74
C PRO A 635 -32.39 9.82 -2.22
N GLN A 636 -31.57 9.20 -3.08
CA GLN A 636 -30.78 8.00 -2.75
C GLN A 636 -29.30 8.30 -2.55
N LEU A 637 -28.87 9.57 -2.62
CA LEU A 637 -27.46 9.92 -2.51
C LEU A 637 -26.95 9.66 -1.09
N GLU A 638 -26.12 8.63 -0.94
CA GLU A 638 -25.52 8.16 0.31
C GLU A 638 -24.10 8.72 0.50
N ALA A 639 -23.39 9.01 -0.58
CA ALA A 639 -22.04 9.55 -0.52
C ALA A 639 -21.74 10.53 -1.66
N LEU A 640 -21.18 11.68 -1.29
CA LEU A 640 -20.72 12.72 -2.20
C LEU A 640 -19.25 13.03 -1.91
N ARG A 641 -18.37 12.85 -2.88
CA ARG A 641 -16.96 13.23 -2.79
C ARG A 641 -16.70 14.43 -3.70
N VAL A 642 -16.37 15.57 -3.10
CA VAL A 642 -16.07 16.81 -3.79
C VAL A 642 -14.57 16.91 -4.02
N THR A 643 -14.13 16.84 -5.28
CA THR A 643 -12.69 16.87 -5.64
C THR A 643 -12.18 18.28 -5.97
N SER A 644 -13.07 19.24 -6.21
CA SER A 644 -12.70 20.64 -6.49
C SER A 644 -12.06 21.33 -5.28
N THR A 645 -11.17 22.30 -5.57
CA THR A 645 -10.34 22.99 -4.58
C THR A 645 -11.06 24.08 -3.76
N HIS A 646 -12.32 24.41 -4.05
CA HIS A 646 -13.14 25.39 -3.32
C HIS A 646 -13.14 25.15 -1.82
N HIS A 647 -12.96 26.16 -0.97
CA HIS A 647 -12.88 25.96 0.49
C HIS A 647 -14.22 25.46 1.05
N LEU A 648 -14.21 24.58 2.06
CA LEU A 648 -15.47 24.07 2.65
C LEU A 648 -16.34 25.22 3.21
N ARG A 649 -15.69 26.27 3.73
CA ARG A 649 -16.37 27.49 4.17
C ARG A 649 -17.17 28.19 3.07
N GLU A 650 -16.73 28.12 1.82
CA GLU A 650 -17.41 28.73 0.67
C GLU A 650 -18.66 27.96 0.28
N ILE A 651 -18.67 26.64 0.52
CA ILE A 651 -19.76 25.72 0.16
C ILE A 651 -20.57 25.24 1.37
N ALA A 652 -20.44 25.89 2.53
CA ALA A 652 -20.99 25.39 3.78
C ALA A 652 -22.53 25.34 3.76
N ASN A 653 -23.17 26.27 3.06
CA ASN A 653 -24.63 26.31 2.90
C ASN A 653 -25.12 25.20 1.96
N GLU A 654 -24.40 24.94 0.88
CA GLU A 654 -24.69 23.89 -0.09
C GLU A 654 -24.49 22.50 0.54
N VAL A 655 -23.45 22.34 1.35
CA VAL A 655 -23.25 21.14 2.18
C VAL A 655 -24.46 20.93 3.10
N LEU A 656 -24.90 21.99 3.80
CA LEU A 656 -26.07 21.93 4.68
C LEU A 656 -27.35 21.52 3.92
N THR A 657 -27.64 22.12 2.76
CA THR A 657 -28.85 21.78 1.96
C THR A 657 -28.82 20.33 1.48
N ILE A 658 -27.66 19.84 1.04
CA ILE A 658 -27.49 18.43 0.63
C ILE A 658 -27.73 17.48 1.80
N LEU A 659 -27.14 17.75 2.98
CA LEU A 659 -27.36 16.93 4.18
C LEU A 659 -28.85 16.87 4.59
N MET A 660 -29.61 17.94 4.35
CA MET A 660 -31.05 17.99 4.62
C MET A 660 -31.89 17.28 3.54
N GLY A 661 -31.53 17.39 2.26
CA GLY A 661 -32.36 16.96 1.12
C GLY A 661 -32.20 15.49 0.69
N CYS A 662 -31.03 14.89 0.88
CA CYS A 662 -30.68 13.59 0.27
C CYS A 662 -31.09 12.37 1.12
N ALA A 663 -30.34 11.25 1.05
CA ALA A 663 -30.64 10.01 1.75
C ALA A 663 -30.73 10.17 3.29
N ASN A 664 -31.22 9.12 3.95
CA ASN A 664 -31.33 9.11 5.42
C ASN A 664 -29.96 9.22 6.12
N GLU A 665 -28.94 8.66 5.50
CA GLU A 665 -27.55 8.85 5.90
C GLU A 665 -26.76 9.26 4.67
N ILE A 666 -26.06 10.39 4.77
CA ILE A 666 -25.24 10.92 3.69
C ILE A 666 -23.89 11.35 4.25
N THR A 667 -22.83 10.96 3.56
CA THR A 667 -21.46 11.40 3.83
C THR A 667 -20.98 12.32 2.72
N ILE A 668 -20.54 13.52 3.09
CA ILE A 668 -19.91 14.46 2.17
C ILE A 668 -18.41 14.52 2.50
N SER A 669 -17.59 14.10 1.54
CA SER A 669 -16.14 14.01 1.66
C SER A 669 -15.44 15.11 0.87
N ARG A 670 -14.52 15.84 1.49
CA ARG A 670 -13.62 16.81 0.83
C ARG A 670 -12.29 16.88 1.56
N SER A 671 -11.16 16.75 0.86
CA SER A 671 -9.80 17.00 1.38
C SER A 671 -9.56 16.43 2.79
N PHE A 672 -9.62 15.10 2.93
CA PHE A 672 -9.51 14.35 4.20
C PHE A 672 -10.59 14.65 5.26
N ARG A 673 -11.60 15.47 4.97
CA ARG A 673 -12.73 15.74 5.87
C ARG A 673 -13.96 14.99 5.38
N ASP A 674 -14.60 14.27 6.27
CA ASP A 674 -15.89 13.62 6.03
C ASP A 674 -16.94 14.20 6.97
N ILE A 675 -18.05 14.68 6.43
CA ILE A 675 -19.22 15.13 7.19
C ILE A 675 -20.36 14.15 6.92
N THR A 676 -20.72 13.38 7.93
CA THR A 676 -21.82 12.41 7.86
C THR A 676 -22.98 12.85 8.71
N TYR A 677 -24.17 12.95 8.12
CA TYR A 677 -25.39 13.19 8.88
C TYR A 677 -26.36 12.02 8.74
N ASN A 678 -26.72 11.39 9.87
CA ASN A 678 -27.73 10.35 9.94
C ASN A 678 -29.02 10.94 10.53
N LYS A 679 -30.06 11.09 9.70
CA LYS A 679 -31.35 11.71 10.05
C LYS A 679 -32.14 10.88 11.06
N HIS A 680 -32.11 9.56 10.93
CA HIS A 680 -32.80 8.64 11.84
C HIS A 680 -32.24 8.70 13.27
N GLN A 681 -30.91 8.65 13.38
CA GLN A 681 -30.20 8.75 14.66
C GLN A 681 -30.05 10.20 15.13
N ARG A 682 -30.31 11.17 14.24
CA ARG A 682 -30.13 12.61 14.45
C ARG A 682 -28.71 12.93 14.90
N ARG A 683 -27.74 12.30 14.23
CA ARG A 683 -26.32 12.36 14.57
C ARG A 683 -25.53 13.01 13.44
N LEU A 684 -24.77 14.04 13.78
CA LEU A 684 -23.74 14.63 12.92
C LEU A 684 -22.37 14.06 13.32
N THR A 685 -21.61 13.57 12.36
CA THR A 685 -20.24 13.11 12.54
C THR A 685 -19.33 13.92 11.65
N ILE A 686 -18.35 14.61 12.25
CA ILE A 686 -17.30 15.33 11.56
C ILE A 686 -16.02 14.54 11.76
N THR A 687 -15.44 14.02 10.67
CA THR A 687 -14.23 13.21 10.71
C THR A 687 -13.11 13.89 9.95
N ASN A 688 -11.95 14.03 10.59
CA ASN A 688 -10.71 14.38 9.94
C ASN A 688 -9.79 13.15 9.81
N SER A 689 -9.45 12.84 8.57
CA SER A 689 -8.69 11.67 8.14
C SER A 689 -7.22 11.97 7.80
N SER A 690 -6.70 13.18 8.03
CA SER A 690 -5.33 13.54 7.62
C SER A 690 -4.25 12.75 8.38
N TYR A 691 -3.38 12.08 7.63
CA TYR A 691 -2.22 11.32 8.12
C TYR A 691 -0.96 12.17 8.28
N GLU A 692 -0.97 13.43 7.81
CA GLU A 692 0.23 14.28 7.67
C GLU A 692 0.46 15.26 8.84
N ASN A 693 -0.15 15.02 10.01
CA ASN A 693 -0.13 15.95 11.15
C ASN A 693 -0.76 17.33 10.85
N GLU A 694 -1.51 17.48 9.77
CA GLU A 694 -2.24 18.72 9.49
C GLU A 694 -3.34 18.93 10.54
N VAL A 695 -3.30 20.11 11.17
CA VAL A 695 -4.28 20.52 12.17
C VAL A 695 -5.33 21.37 11.47
N LEU A 696 -6.46 20.76 11.16
CA LEU A 696 -7.53 21.36 10.36
C LEU A 696 -8.40 22.33 11.18
N ASP A 697 -8.79 23.44 10.56
CA ASP A 697 -9.66 24.46 11.17
C ASP A 697 -11.12 24.01 11.16
N ALA A 698 -11.82 24.16 12.29
CA ALA A 698 -13.22 23.77 12.47
C ALA A 698 -14.24 24.93 12.31
N GLN A 699 -13.80 26.18 12.09
CA GLN A 699 -14.71 27.33 11.94
C GLN A 699 -15.68 27.18 10.76
N GLU A 700 -15.29 26.41 9.74
CA GLU A 700 -16.11 26.12 8.55
C GLU A 700 -17.38 25.32 8.84
N TYR A 701 -17.49 24.69 10.01
CA TYR A 701 -18.64 23.85 10.36
C TYR A 701 -19.79 24.63 11.00
N ALA A 702 -19.66 25.93 11.28
CA ALA A 702 -20.67 26.71 12.00
C ALA A 702 -22.08 26.64 11.36
N ALA A 703 -22.17 26.60 10.02
CA ALA A 703 -23.43 26.47 9.30
C ALA A 703 -24.18 25.15 9.61
N LEU A 704 -23.46 24.09 9.99
CA LEU A 704 -24.04 22.78 10.31
C LEU A 704 -24.88 22.80 11.60
N SER A 705 -24.78 23.86 12.41
CA SER A 705 -25.65 24.08 13.58
C SER A 705 -27.14 24.15 13.24
N GLN A 706 -27.46 24.49 11.98
CA GLN A 706 -28.83 24.63 11.48
C GLN A 706 -29.50 23.28 11.16
N LEU A 707 -28.78 22.16 11.27
CA LEU A 707 -29.35 20.83 11.03
C LEU A 707 -30.50 20.53 12.00
N PRO A 708 -31.68 20.10 11.50
CA PRO A 708 -32.87 19.98 12.32
C PRO A 708 -32.76 18.84 13.35
N GLN A 709 -33.19 19.13 14.58
CA GLN A 709 -33.38 18.14 15.65
C GLN A 709 -32.11 17.32 16.02
N MET A 710 -30.90 17.82 15.76
CA MET A 710 -29.65 17.13 16.06
C MET A 710 -29.56 16.75 17.55
N LYS A 711 -29.45 15.46 17.85
CA LYS A 711 -29.32 14.92 19.22
C LYS A 711 -27.89 14.60 19.62
N SER A 712 -27.01 14.34 18.66
CA SER A 712 -25.65 13.88 18.92
C SER A 712 -24.65 14.47 17.92
N LEU A 713 -23.52 14.95 18.44
CA LEU A 713 -22.40 15.49 17.66
C LEU A 713 -21.14 14.68 17.96
N HIS A 714 -20.60 14.01 16.94
CA HIS A 714 -19.37 13.23 17.02
C HIS A 714 -18.27 13.93 16.25
N ILE A 715 -17.14 14.21 16.90
CA ILE A 715 -15.96 14.83 16.30
C ILE A 715 -14.83 13.80 16.35
N VAL A 716 -14.31 13.43 15.19
CA VAL A 716 -13.33 12.34 15.03
C VAL A 716 -12.08 12.87 14.34
N GLY A 717 -10.91 12.56 14.90
CA GLY A 717 -9.63 13.03 14.35
C GLY A 717 -9.34 14.49 14.71
N ARG A 718 -8.10 14.94 14.44
CA ARG A 718 -7.54 16.16 15.05
C ARG A 718 -8.08 17.46 14.44
N HIS A 719 -8.38 18.44 15.28
CA HIS A 719 -8.73 19.80 14.87
C HIS A 719 -7.89 20.83 15.60
N LYS A 720 -7.82 22.04 15.07
CA LYS A 720 -7.14 23.16 15.71
C LYS A 720 -7.87 23.54 16.99
N LEU A 721 -7.15 23.50 18.10
CA LEU A 721 -7.67 23.85 19.42
C LEU A 721 -8.32 25.25 19.40
N GLY A 722 -9.53 25.38 19.93
CA GLY A 722 -10.29 26.63 19.94
C GLY A 722 -11.19 26.87 18.73
N THR A 723 -11.07 26.10 17.65
CA THR A 723 -11.78 26.40 16.39
C THR A 723 -13.22 25.90 16.35
N PHE A 724 -13.67 25.05 17.28
CA PHE A 724 -15.08 24.67 17.38
C PHE A 724 -15.95 25.71 18.09
N LYS A 725 -15.36 26.77 18.64
CA LYS A 725 -16.07 27.81 19.38
C LYS A 725 -17.30 28.34 18.64
N ASP A 726 -17.14 28.66 17.35
CA ASP A 726 -18.22 29.25 16.55
C ASP A 726 -19.38 28.24 16.34
N LEU A 727 -19.06 26.96 16.08
CA LEU A 727 -20.09 25.92 16.00
C LEU A 727 -20.84 25.75 17.32
N PHE A 728 -20.14 25.73 18.47
CA PHE A 728 -20.78 25.60 19.78
C PHE A 728 -21.59 26.84 20.16
N ALA A 729 -21.13 28.04 19.80
CA ALA A 729 -21.86 29.28 20.03
C ALA A 729 -23.20 29.27 19.27
N GLU A 730 -23.18 28.92 17.98
CA GLU A 730 -24.40 28.80 17.17
C GLU A 730 -25.35 27.72 17.70
N LEU A 731 -24.83 26.57 18.12
CA LEU A 731 -25.62 25.51 18.75
C LEU A 731 -26.25 25.95 20.08
N ALA A 732 -25.57 26.80 20.85
CA ALA A 732 -26.07 27.36 22.09
C ALA A 732 -27.18 28.42 21.88
N MET A 733 -27.19 29.11 20.73
CA MET A 733 -28.25 30.08 20.39
C MET A 733 -29.56 29.43 19.93
N ASN A 734 -29.59 28.11 19.72
CA ASN A 734 -30.77 27.40 19.24
C ASN A 734 -31.90 27.43 20.29
N VAL A 735 -33.07 27.95 19.89
CA VAL A 735 -34.24 28.17 20.76
C VAL A 735 -34.78 26.87 21.38
N ASN A 736 -34.57 25.73 20.72
CA ASN A 736 -34.92 24.40 21.24
C ASN A 736 -33.70 23.46 21.18
N PRO A 737 -32.80 23.50 22.18
CA PRO A 737 -31.56 22.74 22.13
C PRO A 737 -31.88 21.24 22.28
N THR A 738 -31.86 20.52 21.16
CA THR A 738 -32.12 19.07 21.09
C THR A 738 -30.85 18.23 21.29
N LEU A 739 -29.68 18.86 21.24
CA LEU A 739 -28.37 18.23 21.39
C LEU A 739 -28.19 17.70 22.82
N GLN A 740 -28.01 16.39 22.96
CA GLN A 740 -27.86 15.72 24.26
C GLN A 740 -26.46 15.12 24.44
N GLU A 741 -25.70 14.96 23.37
CA GLU A 741 -24.42 14.26 23.37
C GLU A 741 -23.39 14.97 22.50
N ILE A 742 -22.18 15.16 23.07
CA ILE A 742 -20.99 15.57 22.32
C ILE A 742 -19.87 14.58 22.62
N ILE A 743 -19.31 13.96 21.58
CA ILE A 743 -18.25 12.96 21.71
C ILE A 743 -17.08 13.31 20.81
N PHE A 744 -15.89 13.41 21.39
CA PHE A 744 -14.62 13.49 20.69
C PHE A 744 -13.96 12.11 20.67
N ARG A 745 -13.55 11.62 19.50
CA ARG A 745 -12.80 10.36 19.31
C ARG A 745 -11.51 10.59 18.55
N ASN A 746 -10.47 9.86 18.92
CA ASN A 746 -9.29 9.78 18.07
C ASN A 746 -9.52 8.73 16.98
N LYS A 747 -8.95 8.92 15.79
CA LYS A 747 -9.11 7.99 14.66
C LYS A 747 -8.26 6.72 14.83
N ASP A 748 -7.10 6.85 15.47
CA ASP A 748 -6.15 5.74 15.66
C ASP A 748 -6.11 5.28 17.12
N LYS A 749 -6.35 3.98 17.35
CA LYS A 749 -6.23 3.32 18.68
C LYS A 749 -4.80 3.33 19.24
N TYR A 750 -3.78 3.57 18.41
CA TYR A 750 -2.35 3.45 18.76
C TYR A 750 -1.62 4.79 18.99
N GLN A 751 -2.32 5.92 18.95
CA GLN A 751 -1.68 7.23 19.15
C GLN A 751 -1.39 7.50 20.64
N ASN A 752 -0.18 7.97 20.93
CA ASN A 752 0.29 8.31 22.28
C ASN A 752 -0.63 9.34 22.98
N ASP A 753 -0.62 9.33 24.31
CA ASP A 753 -1.43 10.20 25.19
C ASP A 753 -1.32 11.71 24.86
N THR A 754 -0.22 12.14 24.23
CA THR A 754 0.06 13.53 23.80
C THR A 754 -0.71 13.97 22.56
N GLN A 755 -1.41 13.08 21.86
CA GLN A 755 -2.14 13.37 20.61
C GLN A 755 -3.67 13.27 20.74
N LYS A 756 -4.19 13.11 21.97
CA LYS A 756 -5.64 13.09 22.22
C LYS A 756 -6.29 14.44 21.90
N LEU A 757 -7.53 14.38 21.43
CA LEU A 757 -8.35 15.56 21.14
C LEU A 757 -8.63 16.38 22.40
N LEU A 758 -8.26 17.65 22.35
CA LEU A 758 -8.43 18.61 23.44
C LEU A 758 -9.42 19.70 23.04
N ILE A 759 -10.16 20.19 24.01
CA ILE A 759 -10.89 21.46 23.95
C ILE A 759 -10.31 22.44 24.97
N ASN A 760 -10.38 23.73 24.64
CA ASN A 760 -9.90 24.80 25.51
C ASN A 760 -11.04 25.50 26.27
N ASN A 761 -10.65 26.50 27.07
CA ASN A 761 -11.60 27.28 27.87
C ASN A 761 -12.65 28.00 27.00
N GLU A 762 -12.27 28.54 25.84
CA GLU A 762 -13.21 29.26 24.96
C GLU A 762 -14.27 28.33 24.37
N GLU A 763 -13.88 27.14 23.90
CA GLU A 763 -14.81 26.13 23.41
C GLU A 763 -15.72 25.63 24.54
N THR A 764 -15.16 25.45 25.74
CA THR A 764 -15.91 24.97 26.89
C THR A 764 -16.93 26.01 27.37
N GLU A 765 -16.60 27.31 27.34
CA GLU A 765 -17.53 28.39 27.66
C GLU A 765 -18.79 28.39 26.78
N GLU A 766 -18.67 27.97 25.52
CA GLU A 766 -19.81 27.82 24.62
C GLU A 766 -20.57 26.50 24.86
N ILE A 767 -19.86 25.38 25.06
CA ILE A 767 -20.49 24.08 25.36
C ILE A 767 -21.40 24.17 26.59
N VAL A 768 -20.97 24.85 27.66
CA VAL A 768 -21.75 24.93 28.90
C VAL A 768 -23.03 25.76 28.78
N LYS A 769 -23.18 26.56 27.71
CA LYS A 769 -24.43 27.25 27.40
C LYS A 769 -25.48 26.29 26.81
N ILE A 770 -25.06 25.14 26.29
CA ILE A 770 -25.95 24.09 25.75
C ILE A 770 -26.48 23.23 26.92
N SER A 771 -27.48 23.77 27.63
CA SER A 771 -27.99 23.19 28.88
C SER A 771 -28.63 21.79 28.76
N SER A 772 -28.93 21.32 27.55
CA SER A 772 -29.54 20.02 27.26
C SER A 772 -28.55 18.85 27.20
N ILE A 773 -27.24 19.11 27.26
CA ILE A 773 -26.21 18.08 27.24
C ILE A 773 -26.36 17.12 28.44
N LYS A 774 -26.42 15.82 28.13
CA LYS A 774 -26.45 14.71 29.08
C LYS A 774 -25.18 13.87 29.04
N ARG A 775 -24.49 13.81 27.91
CA ARG A 775 -23.27 13.02 27.73
C ARG A 775 -22.17 13.86 27.08
N LEU A 776 -20.99 13.87 27.69
CA LEU A 776 -19.82 14.56 27.18
C LEU A 776 -18.60 13.66 27.24
N LYS A 777 -17.93 13.47 26.10
CA LYS A 777 -16.63 12.78 26.01
C LYS A 777 -15.60 13.70 25.35
N CYS A 778 -14.60 14.17 26.07
CA CYS A 778 -13.53 15.02 25.53
C CYS A 778 -12.30 15.08 26.44
N GLY A 779 -11.17 15.54 25.91
CA GLY A 779 -10.00 15.93 26.69
C GLY A 779 -9.97 17.45 26.87
N PHE A 780 -9.35 17.93 27.95
CA PHE A 780 -9.27 19.35 28.27
C PHE A 780 -7.82 19.82 28.32
N SER A 781 -7.55 21.01 27.74
CA SER A 781 -6.21 21.60 27.76
C SER A 781 -5.84 22.29 29.08
N ASP A 782 -6.83 22.63 29.90
CA ASP A 782 -6.63 23.42 31.11
C ASP A 782 -7.69 23.12 32.19
N ALA A 783 -7.36 23.49 33.44
CA ALA A 783 -8.23 23.25 34.60
C ALA A 783 -9.48 24.15 34.63
N LYS A 784 -9.44 25.33 34.00
CA LYS A 784 -10.58 26.26 33.96
C LYS A 784 -11.73 25.66 33.17
N SER A 785 -11.41 25.01 32.05
CA SER A 785 -12.37 24.29 31.21
C SER A 785 -13.13 23.22 32.01
N ILE A 786 -12.42 22.36 32.75
CA ILE A 786 -13.04 21.32 33.56
C ILE A 786 -13.93 21.92 34.65
N LYS A 787 -13.47 22.99 35.30
CA LYS A 787 -14.27 23.71 36.30
C LYS A 787 -15.61 24.18 35.74
N LEU A 788 -15.65 24.69 34.50
CA LEU A 788 -16.89 25.19 33.88
C LEU A 788 -17.96 24.11 33.72
N LEU A 789 -17.58 22.82 33.67
CA LEU A 789 -18.53 21.71 33.50
C LEU A 789 -19.56 21.61 34.64
N THR A 790 -19.32 22.23 35.81
CA THR A 790 -20.31 22.30 36.90
C THR A 790 -21.60 23.03 36.48
N LYS A 791 -21.54 23.86 35.43
CA LYS A 791 -22.70 24.55 34.86
C LYS A 791 -23.62 23.60 34.06
N LEU A 792 -23.15 22.42 33.66
CA LEU A 792 -23.95 21.41 32.95
C LEU A 792 -24.78 20.57 33.94
N ILE A 793 -25.80 21.19 34.52
CA ILE A 793 -26.66 20.57 35.56
C ILE A 793 -27.42 19.31 35.10
N ASN A 794 -27.54 19.09 33.79
CA ASN A 794 -28.20 17.92 33.20
C ASN A 794 -27.24 16.79 32.80
N LEU A 795 -25.93 16.97 33.02
CA LEU A 795 -24.92 15.99 32.68
C LEU A 795 -25.11 14.70 33.50
N GLN A 796 -25.21 13.58 32.80
CA GLN A 796 -25.40 12.23 33.34
C GLN A 796 -24.14 11.38 33.16
N GLU A 797 -23.41 11.56 32.06
CA GLU A 797 -22.18 10.82 31.78
C GLU A 797 -21.06 11.78 31.34
N LEU A 798 -19.92 11.68 32.02
CA LEU A 798 -18.72 12.45 31.71
C LEU A 798 -17.56 11.49 31.48
N ASN A 799 -17.00 11.52 30.27
CA ASN A 799 -15.78 10.81 29.92
C ASN A 799 -14.67 11.82 29.61
N ILE A 800 -13.69 11.92 30.50
CA ILE A 800 -12.55 12.80 30.33
C ILE A 800 -11.40 11.98 29.77
N THR A 801 -10.97 12.32 28.55
CA THR A 801 -9.90 11.58 27.86
C THR A 801 -8.50 12.09 28.16
N ARG A 802 -8.38 13.30 28.68
CA ARG A 802 -7.13 13.94 29.12
C ARG A 802 -7.44 15.16 30.00
N TYR A 803 -6.66 15.35 31.06
CA TYR A 803 -6.75 16.49 31.96
C TYR A 803 -5.39 16.76 32.64
N LEU A 804 -5.23 17.93 33.28
CA LEU A 804 -4.03 18.30 34.03
C LEU A 804 -4.12 17.85 35.51
N ASP A 805 -2.99 17.57 36.14
CA ASP A 805 -2.95 17.08 37.52
C ASP A 805 -3.60 18.07 38.50
N GLY A 806 -4.49 17.58 39.37
CA GLY A 806 -5.22 18.40 40.36
C GLY A 806 -6.36 19.22 39.76
N SER A 807 -6.57 19.20 38.44
CA SER A 807 -7.64 19.98 37.82
C SER A 807 -9.05 19.47 38.12
N LEU A 808 -9.18 18.20 38.55
CA LEU A 808 -10.48 17.62 38.91
C LEU A 808 -10.93 18.02 40.30
N GLU A 809 -10.02 18.36 41.20
CA GLU A 809 -10.33 18.58 42.62
C GLU A 809 -11.42 19.65 42.81
N VAL A 810 -11.22 20.83 42.22
CA VAL A 810 -12.17 21.96 42.32
C VAL A 810 -13.51 21.62 41.67
N PHE A 811 -13.48 20.97 40.50
CA PHE A 811 -14.70 20.55 39.79
C PHE A 811 -15.52 19.56 40.63
N LEU A 812 -14.89 18.52 41.16
CA LEU A 812 -15.54 17.49 41.97
C LEU A 812 -16.05 18.05 43.29
N GLN A 813 -15.29 18.96 43.92
CA GLN A 813 -15.72 19.65 45.14
C GLN A 813 -16.99 20.46 44.88
N GLU A 814 -17.01 21.29 43.82
CA GLU A 814 -18.18 22.08 43.44
C GLU A 814 -19.37 21.17 43.04
N LEU A 815 -19.12 20.09 42.29
CA LEU A 815 -20.14 19.12 41.90
C LEU A 815 -20.78 18.44 43.12
N SER A 816 -19.98 18.06 44.12
CA SER A 816 -20.46 17.45 45.37
C SER A 816 -21.31 18.41 46.21
N SER A 817 -21.12 19.72 46.05
CA SER A 817 -21.89 20.77 46.73
C SER A 817 -23.23 21.09 46.06
N LEU A 818 -23.46 20.61 44.82
CA LEU A 818 -24.71 20.85 44.12
C LEU A 818 -25.88 20.11 44.79
N HIS A 819 -27.04 20.77 44.79
CA HIS A 819 -28.28 20.14 45.22
C HIS A 819 -28.72 19.16 44.14
N SER A 820 -28.55 17.85 44.39
CA SER A 820 -28.90 16.73 43.49
C SER A 820 -28.13 16.69 42.16
N PRO A 821 -26.80 16.42 42.16
CA PRO A 821 -26.06 16.20 40.92
C PRO A 821 -26.67 15.02 40.13
N LYS A 822 -26.86 15.21 38.83
CA LYS A 822 -27.39 14.17 37.92
C LYS A 822 -26.31 13.26 37.34
N LEU A 823 -25.04 13.54 37.61
CA LEU A 823 -23.90 12.77 37.08
C LEU A 823 -23.91 11.36 37.68
N GLN A 824 -24.09 10.36 36.82
CA GLN A 824 -24.17 8.95 37.17
C GLN A 824 -22.94 8.17 36.72
N SER A 825 -22.25 8.60 35.66
CA SER A 825 -21.05 7.92 35.15
C SER A 825 -19.89 8.89 35.03
N LEU A 826 -18.76 8.55 35.65
CA LEU A 826 -17.51 9.28 35.52
C LEU A 826 -16.43 8.32 35.00
N ASN A 827 -15.95 8.57 33.79
CA ASN A 827 -14.84 7.83 33.19
C ASN A 827 -13.65 8.76 33.00
N LEU A 828 -12.50 8.38 33.54
CA LEU A 828 -11.26 9.14 33.51
C LEU A 828 -10.19 8.31 32.82
N SER A 829 -10.01 8.56 31.53
CA SER A 829 -8.88 8.06 30.78
C SER A 829 -7.77 9.11 30.79
N GLY A 830 -6.60 8.74 31.30
CA GLY A 830 -5.54 9.69 31.61
C GLY A 830 -4.72 9.25 32.81
N LYS A 831 -4.07 10.23 33.45
CA LYS A 831 -3.21 10.04 34.62
C LYS A 831 -4.00 9.54 35.83
N SER A 832 -3.26 8.98 36.78
CA SER A 832 -3.78 8.52 38.06
C SER A 832 -4.35 9.66 38.90
N LEU A 833 -5.49 9.42 39.53
CA LEU A 833 -6.10 10.31 40.52
C LEU A 833 -5.20 10.46 41.74
N LYS A 834 -5.06 11.70 42.21
CA LYS A 834 -4.41 12.01 43.49
C LYS A 834 -5.36 11.75 44.66
N TYR A 835 -4.81 11.62 45.86
CA TYR A 835 -5.57 11.29 47.06
C TYR A 835 -6.60 12.37 47.45
N GLU A 836 -6.35 13.64 47.14
CA GLU A 836 -7.33 14.72 47.28
C GLU A 836 -8.49 14.55 46.30
N GLU A 837 -8.20 14.21 45.04
CA GLU A 837 -9.21 13.98 44.00
C GLU A 837 -10.08 12.76 44.33
N ILE A 838 -9.48 11.66 44.81
CA ILE A 838 -10.19 10.46 45.29
C ILE A 838 -11.17 10.84 46.41
N ALA A 839 -10.73 11.66 47.36
CA ALA A 839 -11.59 12.12 48.45
C ALA A 839 -12.76 12.98 47.97
N GLN A 840 -12.62 13.74 46.87
CA GLN A 840 -13.75 14.46 46.27
C GLN A 840 -14.66 13.55 45.45
N VAL A 841 -14.13 12.59 44.67
CA VAL A 841 -14.93 11.59 43.94
C VAL A 841 -15.85 10.85 44.91
N ALA A 842 -15.34 10.42 46.06
CA ALA A 842 -16.08 9.72 47.10
C ALA A 842 -17.27 10.51 47.68
N LYS A 843 -17.33 11.83 47.49
CA LYS A 843 -18.45 12.68 47.95
C LYS A 843 -19.56 12.84 46.91
N VAL A 844 -19.35 12.39 45.66
CA VAL A 844 -20.33 12.51 44.58
C VAL A 844 -21.30 11.32 44.63
N ASN A 845 -22.25 11.37 45.57
CA ASN A 845 -23.19 10.28 45.88
C ASN A 845 -24.19 9.92 44.75
N SER A 846 -24.16 10.63 43.63
CA SER A 846 -24.97 10.32 42.45
C SER A 846 -24.33 9.27 41.53
N LEU A 847 -23.03 8.99 41.70
CA LEU A 847 -22.28 8.10 40.82
C LEU A 847 -22.72 6.64 40.98
N LYS A 848 -23.02 6.03 39.82
CA LYS A 848 -23.29 4.62 39.62
C LYS A 848 -22.12 3.91 38.93
N ARG A 849 -21.35 4.61 38.12
CA ARG A 849 -20.18 4.06 37.43
C ARG A 849 -18.98 4.97 37.61
N VAL A 850 -17.86 4.37 38.01
CA VAL A 850 -16.56 5.04 38.09
C VAL A 850 -15.51 4.21 37.36
N ASP A 851 -14.83 4.82 36.39
CA ASP A 851 -13.65 4.28 35.73
C ASP A 851 -12.50 5.25 35.93
N CYS A 852 -11.44 4.85 36.64
CA CYS A 852 -10.33 5.72 36.94
C CYS A 852 -9.00 4.96 37.09
N ALA A 853 -7.89 5.71 36.97
CA ALA A 853 -6.59 5.25 37.43
C ALA A 853 -6.34 5.76 38.85
N LEU A 854 -5.71 4.95 39.69
CA LEU A 854 -5.35 5.30 41.08
C LEU A 854 -3.85 5.55 41.19
N GLY A 855 -3.47 6.59 41.93
CA GLY A 855 -2.08 7.00 42.15
C GLY A 855 -1.39 6.16 43.22
N ASP A 856 -0.86 6.80 44.26
CA ASP A 856 -0.14 6.15 45.37
C ASP A 856 -1.01 5.31 46.33
N GLY A 857 -2.32 5.24 46.07
CA GLY A 857 -3.26 4.48 46.87
C GLY A 857 -3.72 5.16 48.16
N GLN A 858 -3.34 6.41 48.45
CA GLN A 858 -3.90 7.13 49.58
C GLN A 858 -5.40 7.42 49.35
N ASN A 859 -6.21 7.37 50.42
CA ASN A 859 -7.67 7.58 50.41
C ASN A 859 -8.53 6.63 49.55
N VAL A 860 -7.98 5.56 48.97
CA VAL A 860 -8.74 4.61 48.12
C VAL A 860 -9.93 3.98 48.85
N GLU A 861 -9.84 3.78 50.17
CA GLU A 861 -10.94 3.32 51.03
C GLU A 861 -12.20 4.19 50.94
N LEU A 862 -12.05 5.49 50.64
CA LEU A 862 -13.17 6.40 50.58
C LEU A 862 -14.12 6.10 49.42
N LEU A 863 -13.63 5.46 48.34
CA LEU A 863 -14.48 5.03 47.24
C LEU A 863 -15.51 3.98 47.68
N GLY A 864 -15.24 3.26 48.77
CA GLY A 864 -16.20 2.32 49.38
C GLY A 864 -17.45 2.99 49.97
N HIS A 865 -17.44 4.31 50.15
CA HIS A 865 -18.60 5.08 50.63
C HIS A 865 -19.61 5.45 49.53
N LEU A 866 -19.31 5.17 48.26
CA LEU A 866 -20.21 5.44 47.14
C LEU A 866 -21.40 4.46 47.13
N ASN A 867 -22.45 4.81 47.86
CA ASN A 867 -23.60 3.93 48.15
C ASN A 867 -24.52 3.62 46.96
N LYS A 868 -24.36 4.27 45.81
CA LYS A 868 -25.09 4.00 44.56
C LYS A 868 -24.21 3.35 43.49
N LEU A 869 -22.95 3.04 43.81
CA LEU A 869 -21.98 2.51 42.85
C LEU A 869 -22.40 1.11 42.40
N GLU A 870 -22.68 0.97 41.11
CA GLU A 870 -23.05 -0.27 40.42
C GLU A 870 -21.83 -0.88 39.70
N GLU A 871 -20.92 -0.04 39.18
CA GLU A 871 -19.72 -0.45 38.44
C GLU A 871 -18.47 0.34 38.86
N LEU A 872 -17.39 -0.38 39.14
CA LEU A 872 -16.09 0.18 39.50
C LEU A 872 -14.97 -0.45 38.66
N ASN A 873 -14.36 0.36 37.80
CA ASN A 873 -13.22 -0.03 36.99
C ASN A 873 -11.98 0.75 37.44
N ILE A 874 -10.92 0.04 37.81
CA ILE A 874 -9.71 0.60 38.39
C ILE A 874 -8.49 0.17 37.57
N ARG A 875 -7.70 1.15 37.13
CA ARG A 875 -6.31 0.96 36.69
C ARG A 875 -5.39 1.29 37.88
N ALA A 876 -4.61 0.33 38.35
CA ALA A 876 -3.82 0.48 39.58
C ALA A 876 -2.32 0.28 39.34
N ASP A 877 -1.75 1.05 38.39
CA ASP A 877 -0.35 0.97 38.00
C ASP A 877 0.64 1.30 39.16
N GLU A 878 0.26 2.23 40.04
CA GLU A 878 1.14 2.80 41.08
C GLU A 878 0.75 2.37 42.52
N VAL A 879 -0.33 1.60 42.67
CA VAL A 879 -0.87 1.22 43.99
C VAL A 879 -0.30 -0.11 44.45
N SER A 880 0.35 -0.11 45.62
CA SER A 880 0.92 -1.35 46.21
C SER A 880 -0.14 -2.31 46.76
N SER A 881 -1.27 -1.81 47.26
CA SER A 881 -2.39 -2.62 47.75
C SER A 881 -3.72 -1.86 47.72
N LEU A 882 -4.79 -2.53 47.27
CA LEU A 882 -6.19 -2.13 47.36
C LEU A 882 -6.94 -2.81 48.51
N ALA A 883 -6.26 -3.50 49.44
CA ALA A 883 -6.91 -4.16 50.57
C ALA A 883 -7.82 -3.20 51.37
N ARG A 884 -7.38 -1.94 51.58
CA ARG A 884 -8.19 -0.90 52.25
C ARG A 884 -9.47 -0.55 51.50
N LEU A 885 -9.45 -0.55 50.17
CA LEU A 885 -10.64 -0.35 49.34
C LEU A 885 -11.61 -1.53 49.47
N PHE A 886 -11.12 -2.75 49.28
CA PHE A 886 -11.99 -3.94 49.34
C PHE A 886 -12.54 -4.15 50.75
N GLN A 887 -11.74 -3.90 51.79
CA GLN A 887 -12.20 -3.92 53.17
C GLN A 887 -13.29 -2.86 53.41
N ALA A 888 -13.15 -1.65 52.88
CA ALA A 888 -14.20 -0.65 52.95
C ALA A 888 -15.49 -1.11 52.25
N LEU A 889 -15.40 -1.67 51.04
CA LEU A 889 -16.56 -2.19 50.30
C LEU A 889 -17.29 -3.33 51.03
N VAL A 890 -16.54 -4.16 51.75
CA VAL A 890 -17.10 -5.22 52.61
C VAL A 890 -17.77 -4.62 53.84
N ILE A 891 -17.10 -3.70 54.55
CA ILE A 891 -17.62 -3.05 55.77
C ILE A 891 -18.88 -2.22 55.47
N THR A 892 -18.91 -1.52 54.33
CA THR A 892 -20.07 -0.73 53.93
C THR A 892 -21.23 -1.58 53.38
N GLU A 893 -21.04 -2.91 53.33
CA GLU A 893 -21.98 -3.87 52.74
C GLU A 893 -22.49 -3.39 51.37
N SER A 894 -21.60 -3.06 50.43
CA SER A 894 -22.03 -2.46 49.16
C SER A 894 -23.14 -3.28 48.47
N LYS A 895 -24.39 -2.78 48.54
CA LYS A 895 -25.58 -3.49 48.05
C LYS A 895 -25.81 -3.30 46.57
N THR A 896 -25.17 -2.29 45.98
CA THR A 896 -25.37 -1.88 44.59
C THR A 896 -24.25 -2.36 43.68
N LEU A 897 -23.04 -2.59 44.20
CA LEU A 897 -21.89 -2.93 43.36
C LEU A 897 -22.07 -4.31 42.73
N GLN A 898 -22.18 -4.31 41.41
CA GLN A 898 -22.40 -5.49 40.61
C GLN A 898 -21.19 -5.81 39.74
N HIS A 899 -20.46 -4.78 39.28
CA HIS A 899 -19.35 -4.92 38.34
C HIS A 899 -18.06 -4.40 38.95
N LEU A 900 -17.02 -5.23 38.97
CA LEU A 900 -15.70 -4.84 39.43
C LEU A 900 -14.64 -5.23 38.38
N LYS A 901 -13.84 -4.27 37.93
CA LYS A 901 -12.69 -4.50 37.07
C LYS A 901 -11.42 -3.93 37.68
N ILE A 902 -10.39 -4.75 37.77
CA ILE A 902 -9.04 -4.35 38.18
C ILE A 902 -8.09 -4.63 37.01
N ALA A 903 -7.40 -3.59 36.54
CA ALA A 903 -6.49 -3.65 35.42
C ALA A 903 -5.08 -3.16 35.79
N ASN A 904 -4.11 -3.57 34.98
CA ASN A 904 -2.67 -3.24 35.07
C ASN A 904 -1.93 -3.75 36.33
N ARG A 905 -2.57 -4.56 37.18
CA ARG A 905 -1.91 -5.29 38.25
C ARG A 905 -2.68 -6.56 38.61
N ALA A 906 -1.97 -7.53 39.19
CA ALA A 906 -2.58 -8.71 39.78
C ALA A 906 -3.06 -8.44 41.21
N LEU A 907 -4.18 -9.07 41.60
CA LEU A 907 -4.69 -9.11 42.96
C LEU A 907 -3.86 -10.08 43.80
N GLN A 908 -3.51 -9.66 45.01
CA GLN A 908 -2.90 -10.53 46.03
C GLN A 908 -3.96 -11.42 46.70
N TYR A 909 -3.51 -12.49 47.35
CA TYR A 909 -4.42 -13.45 48.00
C TYR A 909 -5.30 -12.77 49.07
N GLU A 910 -4.72 -11.92 49.92
CA GLU A 910 -5.45 -11.17 50.96
C GLU A 910 -6.49 -10.21 50.36
N GLU A 911 -6.19 -9.63 49.19
CA GLU A 911 -7.14 -8.78 48.47
C GLU A 911 -8.28 -9.61 47.89
N MET A 912 -7.97 -10.78 47.31
CA MET A 912 -8.97 -11.68 46.76
C MET A 912 -9.88 -12.27 47.86
N GLN A 913 -9.35 -12.52 49.05
CA GLN A 913 -10.16 -12.91 50.22
C GLN A 913 -11.23 -11.87 50.54
N LEU A 914 -10.90 -10.58 50.44
CA LEU A 914 -11.86 -9.49 50.63
C LEU A 914 -12.84 -9.39 49.47
N VAL A 915 -12.37 -9.47 48.21
CA VAL A 915 -13.24 -9.44 47.02
C VAL A 915 -14.26 -10.58 47.05
N SER A 916 -13.86 -11.77 47.50
CA SER A 916 -14.74 -12.95 47.61
C SER A 916 -15.92 -12.77 48.60
N GLN A 917 -15.88 -11.75 49.44
CA GLN A 917 -16.94 -11.39 50.39
C GLN A 917 -17.96 -10.41 49.79
N ILE A 918 -17.71 -9.86 48.60
CA ILE A 918 -18.62 -8.91 47.92
C ILE A 918 -19.68 -9.70 47.12
N GLN A 919 -20.71 -10.18 47.83
CA GLN A 919 -21.69 -11.14 47.30
C GLN A 919 -22.58 -10.63 46.15
N ASN A 920 -22.70 -9.30 45.96
CA ASN A 920 -23.57 -8.72 44.92
C ASN A 920 -22.93 -8.67 43.52
N LEU A 921 -21.66 -9.07 43.39
CA LEU A 921 -20.96 -9.06 42.11
C LEU A 921 -21.62 -10.04 41.13
N ASN A 922 -22.06 -9.52 39.98
CA ASN A 922 -22.46 -10.32 38.83
C ASN A 922 -21.41 -10.27 37.70
N LYS A 923 -20.45 -9.33 37.75
CA LYS A 923 -19.31 -9.24 36.83
C LYS A 923 -18.00 -8.97 37.55
N LEU A 924 -16.98 -9.77 37.24
CA LEU A 924 -15.63 -9.60 37.76
C LEU A 924 -14.60 -9.70 36.64
N SER A 925 -13.67 -8.74 36.58
CA SER A 925 -12.49 -8.81 35.72
C SER A 925 -11.23 -8.46 36.50
N CYS A 926 -10.25 -9.37 36.54
CA CYS A 926 -9.01 -9.16 37.28
C CYS A 926 -7.88 -10.09 36.83
N THR A 927 -6.64 -9.70 37.12
CA THR A 927 -5.47 -10.58 37.06
C THR A 927 -5.21 -11.16 38.46
N LEU A 928 -4.85 -12.44 38.54
CA LEU A 928 -4.53 -13.17 39.78
C LEU A 928 -3.07 -13.63 39.74
N ASN A 929 -2.35 -13.50 40.86
CA ASN A 929 -0.94 -13.89 40.97
C ASN A 929 -0.69 -15.23 41.70
N SER A 930 -1.75 -15.86 42.22
CA SER A 930 -1.67 -17.09 43.01
C SER A 930 -2.81 -18.01 42.63
N THR A 931 -2.52 -19.30 42.52
CA THR A 931 -3.54 -20.31 42.21
C THR A 931 -4.50 -20.53 43.38
N GLU A 932 -4.07 -20.30 44.62
CA GLU A 932 -4.94 -20.33 45.80
C GLU A 932 -6.06 -19.29 45.72
N SER A 933 -5.81 -18.14 45.06
CA SER A 933 -6.82 -17.10 44.82
C SER A 933 -7.97 -17.58 43.92
N ILE A 934 -7.73 -18.57 43.05
CA ILE A 934 -8.75 -19.15 42.16
C ILE A 934 -9.80 -19.88 42.99
N LYS A 935 -9.39 -20.57 44.06
CA LYS A 935 -10.32 -21.28 44.97
C LYS A 935 -11.34 -20.34 45.58
N LEU A 936 -10.96 -19.09 45.86
CA LEU A 936 -11.83 -18.08 46.44
C LEU A 936 -12.89 -17.56 45.47
N LEU A 937 -12.71 -17.72 44.15
CA LEU A 937 -13.72 -17.34 43.16
C LEU A 937 -15.01 -18.13 43.34
N SER A 938 -14.92 -19.36 43.84
CA SER A 938 -16.09 -20.22 44.09
C SER A 938 -17.10 -19.61 45.08
N ASN A 939 -16.68 -18.66 45.92
CA ASN A 939 -17.56 -17.93 46.83
C ASN A 939 -18.47 -16.93 46.11
N LEU A 940 -18.14 -16.50 44.88
CA LEU A 940 -18.88 -15.49 44.11
C LEU A 940 -19.95 -16.14 43.21
N THR A 941 -20.82 -16.94 43.82
CA THR A 941 -21.79 -17.81 43.11
C THR A 941 -22.84 -17.07 42.26
N HIS A 942 -22.99 -15.76 42.43
CA HIS A 942 -23.89 -14.90 41.66
C HIS A 942 -23.26 -14.32 40.38
N LEU A 943 -21.98 -14.60 40.12
CA LEU A 943 -21.30 -14.16 38.90
C LEU A 943 -21.97 -14.72 37.65
N LYS A 944 -22.22 -13.82 36.69
CA LYS A 944 -22.70 -14.09 35.34
C LYS A 944 -21.63 -13.85 34.29
N GLU A 945 -20.72 -12.90 34.54
CA GLU A 945 -19.64 -12.55 33.63
C GLU A 945 -18.30 -12.56 34.38
N MET A 946 -17.32 -13.28 33.85
CA MET A 946 -16.00 -13.38 34.46
C MET A 946 -14.91 -13.26 33.40
N SER A 947 -13.91 -12.42 33.66
CA SER A 947 -12.68 -12.34 32.87
C SER A 947 -11.47 -12.42 33.81
N ILE A 948 -10.70 -13.49 33.73
CA ILE A 948 -9.56 -13.72 34.63
C ILE A 948 -8.27 -13.94 33.86
N GLU A 949 -7.20 -13.32 34.34
CA GLU A 949 -5.84 -13.53 33.84
C GLU A 949 -4.94 -14.11 34.94
N PHE A 950 -4.11 -15.10 34.65
CA PHE A 950 -3.14 -15.67 35.61
C PHE A 950 -1.94 -16.31 34.91
N ASP A 951 -0.78 -16.37 35.58
CA ASP A 951 0.48 -16.82 34.96
C ASP A 951 0.59 -18.35 34.79
N GLN A 952 0.21 -19.13 35.82
CA GLN A 952 0.20 -20.60 35.80
C GLN A 952 -0.93 -21.13 36.68
N CYS A 953 -1.54 -22.26 36.32
CA CYS A 953 -2.55 -22.95 37.12
C CYS A 953 -2.37 -24.46 37.09
N GLU A 954 -2.45 -25.12 38.25
CA GLU A 954 -2.54 -26.58 38.30
C GLU A 954 -3.97 -27.03 37.97
N VAL A 955 -4.12 -28.21 37.34
CA VAL A 955 -5.43 -28.73 36.88
C VAL A 955 -6.48 -28.77 38.00
N GLU A 956 -6.09 -29.05 39.23
CA GLU A 956 -7.00 -29.15 40.39
C GLU A 956 -7.56 -27.78 40.82
N ASP A 957 -6.83 -26.69 40.61
CA ASP A 957 -7.23 -25.37 41.08
C ASP A 957 -8.32 -24.74 40.19
N ILE A 958 -8.28 -25.00 38.88
CA ILE A 958 -9.25 -24.46 37.92
C ILE A 958 -10.61 -25.17 38.00
N GLU A 959 -10.66 -26.43 38.47
CA GLU A 959 -11.92 -27.20 38.62
C GLU A 959 -12.95 -26.51 39.52
N MET A 960 -12.50 -25.67 40.47
CA MET A 960 -13.39 -24.91 41.36
C MET A 960 -14.30 -23.92 40.61
N LEU A 961 -13.94 -23.51 39.39
CA LEU A 961 -14.78 -22.67 38.54
C LEU A 961 -16.10 -23.38 38.15
N ALA A 962 -16.16 -24.71 38.20
CA ALA A 962 -17.39 -25.47 37.96
C ALA A 962 -18.52 -25.16 38.95
N GLN A 963 -18.20 -24.54 40.10
CA GLN A 963 -19.19 -24.10 41.07
C GLN A 963 -19.97 -22.86 40.62
N LEU A 964 -19.45 -22.10 39.65
CA LEU A 964 -20.04 -20.85 39.14
C LEU A 964 -21.09 -21.12 38.05
N LYS A 965 -22.12 -21.88 38.40
CA LYS A 965 -23.15 -22.39 37.47
C LYS A 965 -24.00 -21.31 36.79
N ASN A 966 -23.95 -20.08 37.29
CA ASN A 966 -24.68 -18.93 36.76
C ASN A 966 -23.91 -18.16 35.68
N LEU A 967 -22.68 -18.58 35.34
CA LEU A 967 -21.89 -17.93 34.30
C LEU A 967 -22.57 -18.04 32.93
N ILE A 968 -22.67 -16.87 32.29
CA ILE A 968 -23.16 -16.65 30.92
C ILE A 968 -21.97 -16.28 30.03
N SER A 969 -20.98 -15.54 30.55
CA SER A 969 -19.75 -15.19 29.85
C SER A 969 -18.52 -15.52 30.67
N LEU A 970 -17.54 -16.18 30.05
CA LEU A 970 -16.28 -16.56 30.66
C LEU A 970 -15.14 -16.27 29.70
N ASP A 971 -14.19 -15.46 30.16
CA ASP A 971 -12.94 -15.15 29.48
C ASP A 971 -11.77 -15.58 30.38
N ILE A 972 -10.95 -16.51 29.89
CA ILE A 972 -9.81 -17.04 30.62
C ILE A 972 -8.54 -16.76 29.82
N LYS A 973 -7.60 -16.06 30.45
CA LYS A 973 -6.29 -15.73 29.87
C LYS A 973 -5.16 -16.28 30.73
N SER A 974 -4.40 -17.21 30.20
CA SER A 974 -3.20 -17.73 30.86
C SER A 974 -2.25 -18.32 29.84
N PRO A 975 -0.92 -18.20 30.00
CA PRO A 975 0.03 -18.98 29.21
C PRO A 975 -0.28 -20.49 29.19
N GLU A 976 -0.70 -21.04 30.34
CA GLU A 976 -1.08 -22.45 30.56
C GLU A 976 -2.39 -22.50 31.36
N VAL A 977 -3.51 -22.70 30.67
CA VAL A 977 -4.85 -22.73 31.29
C VAL A 977 -5.10 -24.08 32.00
N GLY A 978 -4.38 -25.13 31.61
CA GLY A 978 -4.65 -26.50 32.05
C GLY A 978 -5.91 -27.09 31.40
N SER A 979 -6.41 -28.21 31.94
CA SER A 979 -7.54 -28.94 31.35
C SER A 979 -8.90 -28.34 31.75
N LEU A 980 -9.57 -27.66 30.80
CA LEU A 980 -10.96 -27.19 30.95
C LEU A 980 -12.03 -28.30 30.82
N ARG A 981 -11.62 -29.53 30.49
CA ARG A 981 -12.50 -30.64 30.13
C ARG A 981 -13.57 -30.95 31.18
N ASN A 982 -13.24 -30.83 32.47
CA ASN A 982 -14.14 -31.16 33.58
C ASN A 982 -15.07 -30.01 33.96
N ILE A 983 -14.75 -28.77 33.55
CA ILE A 983 -15.48 -27.55 33.96
C ILE A 983 -16.53 -27.18 32.93
N LEU A 984 -16.19 -27.19 31.63
CA LEU A 984 -17.09 -26.77 30.57
C LEU A 984 -18.45 -27.50 30.59
N PRO A 985 -18.53 -28.83 30.84
CA PRO A 985 -19.83 -29.52 30.94
C PRO A 985 -20.71 -29.06 32.12
N GLN A 986 -20.14 -28.40 33.13
CA GLN A 986 -20.87 -27.89 34.30
C GLN A 986 -21.40 -26.47 34.07
N LEU A 987 -20.77 -25.70 33.17
CA LEU A 987 -21.15 -24.31 32.83
C LEU A 987 -22.19 -24.28 31.70
N ILE A 988 -23.29 -25.01 31.85
CA ILE A 988 -24.31 -25.21 30.80
C ILE A 988 -25.03 -23.93 30.34
N ASN A 989 -24.98 -22.86 31.14
CA ASN A 989 -25.60 -21.57 30.84
C ASN A 989 -24.70 -20.64 30.01
N LEU A 990 -23.47 -21.08 29.69
CA LEU A 990 -22.50 -20.25 29.00
C LEU A 990 -22.94 -19.95 27.56
N GLN A 991 -23.00 -18.66 27.24
CA GLN A 991 -23.32 -18.11 25.93
C GLN A 991 -22.08 -17.51 25.25
N SER A 992 -21.09 -17.05 26.02
CA SER A 992 -19.84 -16.51 25.49
C SER A 992 -18.64 -17.14 26.18
N LEU A 993 -17.69 -17.63 25.40
CA LEU A 993 -16.45 -18.21 25.90
C LEU A 993 -15.26 -17.67 25.12
N THR A 994 -14.33 -17.02 25.82
CA THR A 994 -13.03 -16.61 25.29
C THR A 994 -11.92 -17.37 26.00
N ILE A 995 -11.00 -17.96 25.24
CA ILE A 995 -9.86 -18.69 25.80
C ILE A 995 -8.57 -18.20 25.16
N SER A 996 -7.66 -17.75 26.01
CA SER A 996 -6.37 -17.17 25.65
C SER A 996 -5.23 -17.92 26.37
N GLY A 997 -4.87 -19.11 25.88
CA GLY A 997 -3.74 -19.90 26.43
C GLY A 997 -3.19 -21.00 25.53
N ASN A 998 -1.88 -21.25 25.62
CA ASN A 998 -1.10 -21.94 24.59
C ASN A 998 -1.14 -23.48 24.66
N ASP A 999 -1.91 -24.06 25.57
CA ASP A 999 -1.94 -25.50 25.86
C ASP A 999 -3.25 -26.21 25.47
N ILE A 1000 -4.17 -25.53 24.79
CA ILE A 1000 -5.45 -26.14 24.38
C ILE A 1000 -5.22 -27.26 23.34
N ASN A 1001 -5.61 -28.49 23.65
CA ASN A 1001 -5.43 -29.69 22.82
C ASN A 1001 -6.76 -30.28 22.30
N SER A 1002 -6.66 -31.24 21.37
CA SER A 1002 -7.83 -31.90 20.72
C SER A 1002 -8.82 -32.54 21.70
N SER A 1003 -8.37 -32.95 22.89
CA SER A 1003 -9.23 -33.57 23.89
C SER A 1003 -10.11 -32.56 24.65
N GLU A 1004 -9.68 -31.30 24.78
CA GLU A 1004 -10.48 -30.24 25.42
C GLU A 1004 -11.61 -29.74 24.51
N PHE A 1005 -11.39 -29.71 23.18
CA PHE A 1005 -12.44 -29.35 22.22
C PHE A 1005 -13.64 -30.30 22.27
N SER A 1006 -13.44 -31.55 22.70
CA SER A 1006 -14.52 -32.51 22.89
C SER A 1006 -15.49 -32.11 24.00
N ALA A 1007 -15.08 -31.27 24.94
CA ALA A 1007 -15.95 -30.78 26.01
C ALA A 1007 -16.78 -29.56 25.60
N LEU A 1008 -16.31 -28.75 24.63
CA LEU A 1008 -17.01 -27.55 24.15
C LEU A 1008 -18.36 -27.87 23.51
N VAL A 1009 -18.53 -29.04 22.90
CA VAL A 1009 -19.80 -29.47 22.27
C VAL A 1009 -20.94 -29.61 23.27
N ASN A 1010 -20.64 -29.67 24.57
CA ASN A 1010 -21.66 -29.71 25.63
C ASN A 1010 -22.26 -28.33 25.94
N LEU A 1011 -21.65 -27.24 25.46
CA LEU A 1011 -22.14 -25.87 25.65
C LEU A 1011 -23.23 -25.56 24.61
N THR A 1012 -24.40 -26.17 24.74
CA THR A 1012 -25.48 -26.05 23.75
C THR A 1012 -26.09 -24.65 23.64
N ASN A 1013 -25.86 -23.79 24.65
CA ASN A 1013 -26.28 -22.39 24.68
C ASN A 1013 -25.21 -21.42 24.16
N LEU A 1014 -24.06 -21.91 23.69
CA LEU A 1014 -22.96 -21.07 23.24
C LEU A 1014 -23.34 -20.29 21.97
N GLU A 1015 -23.24 -18.97 22.05
CA GLU A 1015 -23.46 -18.04 20.95
C GLU A 1015 -22.14 -17.52 20.38
N VAL A 1016 -21.13 -17.29 21.22
CA VAL A 1016 -19.83 -16.73 20.84
C VAL A 1016 -18.70 -17.59 21.40
N LEU A 1017 -17.79 -18.01 20.51
CA LEU A 1017 -16.55 -18.68 20.87
C LEU A 1017 -15.37 -17.90 20.30
N GLU A 1018 -14.43 -17.50 21.15
CA GLU A 1018 -13.21 -16.84 20.74
C GLU A 1018 -11.98 -17.58 21.30
N ILE A 1019 -11.03 -17.87 20.42
CA ILE A 1019 -9.77 -18.54 20.78
C ILE A 1019 -8.61 -17.68 20.27
N THR A 1020 -7.85 -17.13 21.21
CA THR A 1020 -6.75 -16.20 20.94
C THR A 1020 -5.38 -16.86 21.04
N SER A 1021 -5.28 -18.18 21.21
CA SER A 1021 -4.00 -18.89 21.30
C SER A 1021 -3.58 -19.57 20.00
N TYR A 1022 -2.28 -19.88 19.89
CA TYR A 1022 -1.76 -20.75 18.84
C TYR A 1022 -2.12 -22.20 19.18
N PHE A 1023 -2.91 -22.85 18.34
CA PHE A 1023 -3.17 -24.29 18.46
C PHE A 1023 -3.02 -24.96 17.10
N TYR A 1024 -2.42 -26.16 17.10
CA TYR A 1024 -2.34 -27.01 15.92
C TYR A 1024 -3.72 -27.65 15.71
N ILE A 1025 -4.50 -27.09 14.79
CA ILE A 1025 -5.66 -27.78 14.24
C ILE A 1025 -5.11 -28.94 13.40
N ASP A 1026 -5.31 -30.18 13.83
CA ASP A 1026 -5.13 -31.33 12.94
C ASP A 1026 -5.94 -31.09 11.66
N ASP A 1027 -5.38 -31.39 10.50
CA ASP A 1027 -5.91 -31.09 9.14
C ASP A 1027 -7.38 -31.53 8.87
N ASN A 1028 -8.04 -32.19 9.82
CA ASN A 1028 -9.38 -32.75 9.71
C ASN A 1028 -10.54 -31.85 10.17
N TYR A 1029 -10.32 -30.68 10.80
CA TYR A 1029 -11.37 -29.71 11.22
C TYR A 1029 -12.58 -30.32 11.97
N THR A 1030 -12.44 -31.52 12.52
CA THR A 1030 -13.55 -32.33 13.04
C THR A 1030 -14.22 -31.68 14.24
N PHE A 1031 -13.45 -30.97 15.06
CA PHE A 1031 -13.97 -30.25 16.21
C PHE A 1031 -14.90 -29.10 15.80
N LEU A 1032 -14.53 -28.30 14.78
CA LEU A 1032 -15.36 -27.18 14.29
C LEU A 1032 -16.69 -27.69 13.75
N LEU A 1033 -16.65 -28.78 12.98
CA LEU A 1033 -17.85 -29.42 12.46
C LEU A 1033 -18.75 -29.94 13.59
N SER A 1034 -18.16 -30.58 14.60
CA SER A 1034 -18.88 -31.07 15.78
C SER A 1034 -19.48 -29.94 16.59
N LEU A 1035 -18.77 -28.82 16.72
CA LEU A 1035 -19.25 -27.61 17.40
C LEU A 1035 -20.45 -27.01 16.66
N MET A 1036 -20.36 -26.85 15.33
CA MET A 1036 -21.47 -26.38 14.49
C MET A 1036 -22.70 -27.29 14.59
N GLN A 1037 -22.52 -28.60 14.73
CA GLN A 1037 -23.61 -29.56 14.82
C GLN A 1037 -24.34 -29.52 16.18
N ASN A 1038 -23.60 -29.33 17.28
CA ASN A 1038 -24.14 -29.45 18.63
C ASN A 1038 -24.53 -28.09 19.25
N CYS A 1039 -23.75 -27.03 19.00
CA CYS A 1039 -23.98 -25.68 19.54
C CYS A 1039 -24.85 -24.86 18.57
N ARG A 1040 -26.15 -25.14 18.53
CA ARG A 1040 -27.08 -24.58 17.53
C ARG A 1040 -27.34 -23.07 17.63
N GLN A 1041 -26.94 -22.45 18.74
CA GLN A 1041 -27.11 -21.01 18.97
C GLN A 1041 -25.90 -20.17 18.54
N LEU A 1042 -24.85 -20.80 17.99
CA LEU A 1042 -23.63 -20.11 17.59
C LEU A 1042 -23.90 -19.01 16.55
N LYS A 1043 -23.49 -17.79 16.90
CA LYS A 1043 -23.47 -16.59 16.06
C LYS A 1043 -22.06 -16.32 15.53
N SER A 1044 -21.03 -16.54 16.33
CA SER A 1044 -19.65 -16.25 15.95
C SER A 1044 -18.63 -17.26 16.50
N ILE A 1045 -17.64 -17.60 15.66
CA ILE A 1045 -16.42 -18.32 16.02
C ILE A 1045 -15.23 -17.48 15.55
N VAL A 1046 -14.38 -17.05 16.48
CA VAL A 1046 -13.21 -16.21 16.21
C VAL A 1046 -11.94 -16.97 16.59
N LEU A 1047 -11.04 -17.19 15.64
CA LEU A 1047 -9.78 -17.87 15.85
C LEU A 1047 -8.64 -16.93 15.45
N HIS A 1048 -7.81 -16.46 16.40
CA HIS A 1048 -6.76 -15.45 16.10
C HIS A 1048 -5.49 -16.02 15.50
N TYR A 1049 -5.19 -17.31 15.72
CA TYR A 1049 -3.97 -17.95 15.25
C TYR A 1049 -4.22 -19.30 14.57
N ALA A 1050 -5.16 -19.32 13.62
CA ALA A 1050 -5.40 -20.46 12.74
C ALA A 1050 -4.66 -20.31 11.40
N SER A 1051 -3.96 -21.36 10.93
CA SER A 1051 -3.40 -21.39 9.57
C SER A 1051 -4.50 -21.58 8.49
N ARG A 1052 -4.13 -21.49 7.21
CA ARG A 1052 -5.06 -21.47 6.06
C ARG A 1052 -5.88 -22.77 5.95
N PHE A 1053 -7.11 -22.74 6.42
CA PHE A 1053 -7.87 -23.96 6.71
C PHE A 1053 -9.32 -24.00 6.18
N VAL A 1054 -9.75 -22.95 5.46
CA VAL A 1054 -11.03 -23.00 4.74
C VAL A 1054 -10.80 -23.68 3.40
N GLY A 1055 -10.67 -25.02 3.43
CA GLY A 1055 -10.62 -25.85 2.23
C GLY A 1055 -12.02 -26.13 1.66
N LEU A 1056 -12.10 -26.65 0.44
CA LEU A 1056 -13.37 -27.00 -0.21
C LEU A 1056 -14.15 -28.08 0.58
N ASP A 1057 -13.45 -29.06 1.16
CA ASP A 1057 -14.08 -30.16 1.92
C ASP A 1057 -14.67 -29.70 3.26
N PHE A 1058 -13.97 -28.79 3.95
CA PHE A 1058 -14.51 -28.13 5.13
C PHE A 1058 -15.79 -27.37 4.80
N MET A 1059 -15.77 -26.54 3.74
CA MET A 1059 -16.95 -25.78 3.30
C MET A 1059 -18.15 -26.68 2.99
N LYS A 1060 -17.94 -27.79 2.27
CA LYS A 1060 -19.01 -28.77 1.98
C LYS A 1060 -19.61 -29.36 3.26
N ASN A 1061 -18.76 -29.80 4.19
CA ASN A 1061 -19.21 -30.42 5.43
C ASN A 1061 -19.90 -29.43 6.37
N ALA A 1062 -19.36 -28.22 6.50
CA ALA A 1062 -19.95 -27.15 7.29
C ALA A 1062 -21.33 -26.77 6.76
N LEU A 1063 -21.47 -26.55 5.44
CA LEU A 1063 -22.75 -26.25 4.81
C LEU A 1063 -23.77 -27.38 4.97
N ARG A 1064 -23.34 -28.66 4.83
CA ARG A 1064 -24.21 -29.81 5.08
C ARG A 1064 -24.78 -29.78 6.50
N ILE A 1065 -23.92 -29.57 7.50
CA ILE A 1065 -24.33 -29.51 8.90
C ILE A 1065 -25.24 -28.31 9.16
N LEU A 1066 -24.86 -27.12 8.69
CA LEU A 1066 -25.62 -25.89 8.95
C LEU A 1066 -27.02 -25.92 8.31
N LYS A 1067 -27.20 -26.60 7.17
CA LYS A 1067 -28.53 -26.85 6.59
C LYS A 1067 -29.43 -27.73 7.47
N GLU A 1068 -28.83 -28.66 8.23
CA GLU A 1068 -29.56 -29.56 9.12
C GLU A 1068 -29.93 -28.89 10.45
N VAL A 1069 -29.11 -27.94 10.93
CA VAL A 1069 -29.22 -27.43 12.31
C VAL A 1069 -29.58 -25.94 12.42
N ARG A 1070 -29.55 -25.17 11.32
CA ARG A 1070 -29.78 -23.72 11.33
C ARG A 1070 -30.96 -23.33 10.44
N ASN A 1071 -31.82 -22.45 10.94
CA ASN A 1071 -32.91 -21.86 10.16
C ASN A 1071 -32.55 -20.42 9.70
N PRO A 1072 -32.26 -20.17 8.42
CA PRO A 1072 -31.89 -18.85 7.92
C PRO A 1072 -32.97 -17.75 8.05
N GLN A 1073 -34.23 -18.10 8.35
CA GLN A 1073 -35.29 -17.13 8.58
C GLN A 1073 -35.34 -16.62 10.03
N GLU A 1074 -34.83 -17.41 10.98
CA GLU A 1074 -34.86 -17.09 12.41
C GLU A 1074 -33.47 -16.79 12.97
N GLN A 1075 -32.41 -17.26 12.31
CA GLN A 1075 -31.03 -17.15 12.75
C GLN A 1075 -30.19 -16.48 11.66
N GLU A 1076 -29.44 -15.45 12.03
CA GLU A 1076 -28.41 -14.85 11.16
C GLU A 1076 -27.35 -15.88 10.76
N ALA A 1077 -26.56 -15.62 9.72
CA ALA A 1077 -25.48 -16.53 9.31
C ALA A 1077 -24.40 -16.69 10.40
N LEU A 1078 -23.82 -17.89 10.52
CA LEU A 1078 -22.67 -18.14 11.40
C LEU A 1078 -21.46 -17.34 10.90
N ARG A 1079 -20.87 -16.49 11.73
CA ARG A 1079 -19.60 -15.82 11.40
C ARG A 1079 -18.42 -16.67 11.83
N LEU A 1080 -17.49 -16.93 10.91
CA LEU A 1080 -16.22 -17.58 11.18
C LEU A 1080 -15.08 -16.62 10.80
N GLN A 1081 -14.33 -16.15 11.80
CA GLN A 1081 -13.32 -15.11 11.66
C GLN A 1081 -11.91 -15.66 11.90
N ILE A 1082 -11.00 -15.46 10.93
CA ILE A 1082 -9.64 -16.03 10.94
C ILE A 1082 -8.56 -15.05 10.40
N PRO A 1083 -7.29 -15.11 10.88
CA PRO A 1083 -6.25 -14.08 10.65
C PRO A 1083 -5.72 -13.97 9.22
N TYR A 1084 -5.92 -14.98 8.38
CA TYR A 1084 -5.33 -15.07 7.02
C TYR A 1084 -6.35 -15.44 5.93
N PHE A 1085 -7.60 -15.02 6.07
CA PHE A 1085 -8.60 -15.23 5.02
C PHE A 1085 -8.30 -14.37 3.78
N GLY A 1086 -7.96 -15.02 2.66
CA GLY A 1086 -7.63 -14.38 1.37
C GLY A 1086 -8.81 -14.25 0.41
N GLY A 1087 -10.03 -14.54 0.86
CA GLY A 1087 -11.22 -14.68 0.02
C GLY A 1087 -11.52 -16.14 -0.32
N LEU A 1088 -12.73 -16.39 -0.85
CA LEU A 1088 -13.15 -17.70 -1.34
C LEU A 1088 -12.56 -17.98 -2.74
N THR A 1089 -12.13 -19.21 -3.01
CA THR A 1089 -11.76 -19.65 -4.37
C THR A 1089 -13.00 -19.74 -5.26
N PRO A 1090 -12.87 -19.74 -6.60
CA PRO A 1090 -14.01 -19.92 -7.51
C PRO A 1090 -14.87 -21.14 -7.20
N GLU A 1091 -14.27 -22.27 -6.81
CA GLU A 1091 -14.99 -23.50 -6.44
C GLU A 1091 -15.79 -23.33 -5.14
N GLN A 1092 -15.28 -22.54 -4.20
CA GLN A 1092 -15.94 -22.26 -2.93
C GLN A 1092 -17.08 -21.24 -3.11
N ILE A 1093 -16.88 -20.23 -3.97
CA ILE A 1093 -17.93 -19.27 -4.34
C ILE A 1093 -19.11 -20.02 -4.95
N ALA A 1094 -18.86 -21.02 -5.82
CA ALA A 1094 -19.89 -21.79 -6.50
C ALA A 1094 -20.81 -22.58 -5.54
N ILE A 1095 -20.32 -22.95 -4.36
CA ILE A 1095 -21.12 -23.66 -3.34
C ILE A 1095 -21.49 -22.78 -2.14
N SER A 1096 -21.06 -21.51 -2.11
CA SER A 1096 -21.25 -20.63 -0.96
C SER A 1096 -22.74 -20.30 -0.71
N GLU A 1097 -23.14 -20.35 0.56
CA GLU A 1097 -24.47 -19.92 1.03
C GLU A 1097 -24.30 -18.91 2.17
N PRO A 1098 -24.16 -17.60 1.86
CA PRO A 1098 -23.81 -16.57 2.83
C PRO A 1098 -24.88 -16.29 3.89
N ASN A 1099 -26.10 -16.80 3.68
CA ASN A 1099 -27.18 -16.82 4.67
C ASN A 1099 -26.99 -17.87 5.77
N LEU A 1100 -26.11 -18.87 5.57
CA LEU A 1100 -25.80 -19.91 6.56
C LEU A 1100 -24.46 -19.67 7.24
N ILE A 1101 -23.42 -19.31 6.48
CA ILE A 1101 -22.07 -19.07 6.99
C ILE A 1101 -21.39 -17.90 6.26
N ILE A 1102 -20.79 -17.01 7.04
CA ILE A 1102 -19.95 -15.91 6.56
C ILE A 1102 -18.54 -16.14 7.08
N ILE A 1103 -17.58 -16.24 6.17
CA ILE A 1103 -16.17 -16.33 6.52
C ILE A 1103 -15.52 -14.99 6.25
N CYS A 1104 -14.93 -14.40 7.26
CA CYS A 1104 -14.32 -13.08 7.18
C CYS A 1104 -12.92 -13.06 7.79
N ARG A 1105 -12.13 -12.09 7.34
CA ARG A 1105 -10.90 -11.71 8.03
C ARG A 1105 -11.26 -10.78 9.19
N PHE A 1106 -10.36 -10.64 10.17
CA PHE A 1106 -10.44 -9.54 11.12
C PHE A 1106 -10.57 -8.22 10.37
N ALA A 1107 -11.72 -7.56 10.53
CA ALA A 1107 -11.87 -6.16 10.19
C ALA A 1107 -11.01 -5.38 11.19
N GLU A 1108 -10.25 -4.38 10.74
CA GLU A 1108 -9.68 -3.38 11.64
C GLU A 1108 -10.87 -2.63 12.28
N GLU A 1109 -11.36 -3.13 13.41
CA GLU A 1109 -12.45 -2.49 14.15
C GLU A 1109 -11.96 -1.17 14.71
N LEU A 1110 -12.39 -0.09 14.05
CA LEU A 1110 -12.44 1.28 14.55
C LEU A 1110 -13.46 1.34 15.70
N ASP A 1111 -12.99 1.43 16.95
CA ASP A 1111 -13.78 1.90 18.12
C ASP A 1111 -13.14 3.13 18.74
#